data_AF-A0A0C5VXL1-F1
#
_entry.id   AF-A0A0C5VXL1-F1
#
_cell.length_a   1.000
_cell.length_b   1.000
_cell.length_c   1.000
_cell.angle_alpha   90.00
_cell.angle_beta   90.00
_cell.angle_gamma   90.00
#
_symmetry.space_group_name_H-M   'P 1'
#
loop_
_entity.id
_entity.type
_entity.pdbx_description
1 polymer ?
#
loop_
_entity_poly.entity_id
_entity_poly.type
_entity_poly.pdbx_seq_one_letter_code
_entity_poly.pdbx_strand_id
1 'polypeptide(L)'
;MAPVLTATGDQTYCPKSQINIVTDFNITDPDDTEIEALFVQISKGYVQGEDNLTLTGSHPNILTSWSVEQGKLKLFGLGSNPVNYSNLIAAIKDVVFESTSDFPVDKGFSITIGDANYLPSTDHYYEYVPNLGITWTSARIAAASRTYFGLQGYLATITSSEEAQLSGEQAAGAGWIGGSDAETEGVWKWVTGPEAGTVFWNGLSNGSTPNYANWNIGEPNQFGNEDYAHITDPSIGIRGAWNDLPNEGEAFGPYQPKGYIVEYGGLPGDPVLQISASTNIYVPKLTSTNAATRCGSGDVTLEASAINGDVYWFDTITATTPIHIGSFLNRTLTQTTTYFVMATNGCLIGERIPVTATINNLPVVQSTVEYKNCDSDNQPNDGFANFNLDEITPFIIGNATALVTSYHLTYTDAESEQNKLPTIYNNTNGNVFYARVETLQGCFVISEVSLKISTTLLPQNFSTLLEVCDDDATNLDGFHNFDLSQATTTFLNEFPAGQNLSVHYYETLEDAEINKNEITQITNYTNKTAYSQDIFVRIESNDNGECFGLGNYLKLRVNDLPEFQVGQTNFFCLNNPETITLYTYNTNGVFNYEWSDVNGIVLSTSNTIDVTMPGIYQVKAISNLGCESFAVNYSVLESDTAKLNNDVICIVEVSDNNSISINYDNNTLGIGNYEFALDNENGPYQDSTVFTNVLAGRHFIYVRDKNGCGTVSFEVFILGFPKFFTPNNDGINDTWQVRGLGSDFTEASKVSIFDRYGKLLKQIRAKSNVWDGTFRGEILPESDYWFIAELIDFNGMVTTYKGHFTLKR
;
A
#
# COMPACT_ATOMS: atom_id res chain seq x y z
N MET A 1 42.72 -5.75 79.12
CA MET A 1 42.76 -6.41 77.80
C MET A 1 41.41 -6.15 77.17
N ALA A 2 41.27 -6.24 75.85
CA ALA A 2 39.94 -6.05 75.26
C ALA A 2 39.06 -7.28 75.57
N PRO A 3 37.78 -7.10 75.92
CA PRO A 3 36.83 -8.19 76.07
C PRO A 3 36.59 -8.92 74.74
N VAL A 4 36.17 -10.18 74.84
CA VAL A 4 35.81 -11.04 73.70
C VAL A 4 34.32 -11.37 73.78
N LEU A 5 33.60 -11.06 72.71
CA LEU A 5 32.18 -11.36 72.54
C LEU A 5 32.01 -12.51 71.54
N THR A 6 31.05 -13.38 71.84
CA THR A 6 30.60 -14.40 70.90
C THR A 6 29.08 -14.45 70.91
N ALA A 7 28.48 -14.58 69.73
CA ALA A 7 27.05 -14.74 69.55
C ALA A 7 26.80 -15.86 68.53
N THR A 8 25.71 -16.60 68.71
CA THR A 8 25.21 -17.57 67.72
C THR A 8 23.70 -17.49 67.65
N GLY A 9 23.12 -18.06 66.60
CA GLY A 9 21.67 -18.18 66.47
C GLY A 9 21.10 -17.45 65.27
N ASP A 10 21.69 -17.69 64.10
CA ASP A 10 21.04 -17.30 62.85
C ASP A 10 19.74 -18.08 62.71
N GLN A 11 18.63 -17.37 62.49
CA GLN A 11 17.28 -17.94 62.62
C GLN A 11 16.34 -17.46 61.50
N THR A 12 15.23 -18.17 61.28
CA THR A 12 14.17 -17.71 60.39
C THR A 12 13.16 -16.86 61.16
N TYR A 13 12.79 -15.69 60.61
CA TYR A 13 11.81 -14.78 61.18
C TYR A 13 10.43 -14.98 60.58
N CYS A 14 9.41 -15.00 61.45
CA CYS A 14 8.01 -14.93 61.05
C CYS A 14 7.53 -13.48 61.15
N PRO A 15 7.04 -12.85 60.07
CA PRO A 15 6.53 -11.48 60.11
C PRO A 15 5.53 -11.25 61.25
N LYS A 16 5.60 -10.09 61.90
CA LYS A 16 4.77 -9.68 63.05
C LYS A 16 4.90 -10.55 64.31
N SER A 17 5.86 -11.47 64.37
CA SER A 17 6.20 -12.21 65.58
C SER A 17 7.35 -11.55 66.35
N GLN A 18 7.60 -12.02 67.58
CA GLN A 18 8.81 -11.72 68.33
C GLN A 18 9.81 -12.88 68.19
N ILE A 19 11.09 -12.57 68.03
CA ILE A 19 12.17 -13.57 68.00
C ILE A 19 13.38 -13.08 68.80
N ASN A 20 14.03 -13.96 69.56
CA ASN A 20 15.30 -13.64 70.22
C ASN A 20 16.39 -13.36 69.17
N ILE A 21 17.15 -12.29 69.36
CA ILE A 21 18.22 -11.90 68.42
C ILE A 21 19.40 -12.88 68.43
N VAL A 22 19.53 -13.70 69.47
CA VAL A 22 20.57 -14.72 69.62
C VAL A 22 19.94 -15.99 70.21
N THR A 23 20.53 -17.15 69.91
CA THR A 23 20.28 -18.39 70.68
C THR A 23 21.29 -18.57 71.81
N ASP A 24 22.50 -18.05 71.63
CA ASP A 24 23.51 -18.01 72.68
C ASP A 24 24.40 -16.77 72.53
N PHE A 25 24.89 -16.28 73.66
CA PHE A 25 25.75 -15.10 73.73
C PHE A 25 26.66 -15.22 74.95
N ASN A 26 27.91 -14.79 74.82
CA ASN A 26 28.88 -14.82 75.90
C ASN A 26 29.87 -13.65 75.81
N ILE A 27 30.34 -13.20 76.98
CA ILE A 27 31.40 -12.21 77.13
C ILE A 27 32.50 -12.82 77.99
N THR A 28 33.75 -12.78 77.53
CA THR A 28 34.92 -13.17 78.32
C THR A 28 35.94 -12.05 78.35
N ASP A 29 36.38 -11.71 79.55
CA ASP A 29 37.34 -10.64 79.80
C ASP A 29 38.29 -11.12 80.92
N PRO A 30 39.61 -11.05 80.72
CA PRO A 30 40.56 -11.56 81.69
C PRO A 30 40.88 -10.60 82.84
N ASP A 31 40.54 -9.31 82.74
CA ASP A 31 40.88 -8.29 83.73
C ASP A 31 39.70 -7.48 84.27
N ASP A 32 38.56 -7.48 83.59
CA ASP A 32 37.33 -6.84 84.08
C ASP A 32 36.16 -7.82 84.22
N THR A 33 35.18 -7.49 85.08
CA THR A 33 33.92 -8.27 85.23
C THR A 33 32.66 -7.44 85.00
N GLU A 34 32.81 -6.12 84.83
CA GLU A 34 31.72 -5.17 84.71
C GLU A 34 32.00 -4.16 83.59
N ILE A 35 30.93 -3.62 82.99
CA ILE A 35 31.05 -2.57 81.96
C ILE A 35 29.94 -1.53 82.09
N GLU A 36 30.19 -0.30 81.62
CA GLU A 36 29.21 0.80 81.72
C GLU A 36 27.93 0.53 80.92
N ALA A 37 28.08 0.04 79.68
CA ALA A 37 26.96 -0.27 78.81
C ALA A 37 27.35 -1.29 77.72
N LEU A 38 26.34 -1.98 77.22
CA LEU A 38 26.40 -2.85 76.04
C LEU A 38 25.34 -2.38 75.04
N PHE A 39 25.66 -2.43 73.75
CA PHE A 39 24.75 -1.94 72.70
C PHE A 39 24.36 -3.06 71.77
N VAL A 40 23.08 -3.09 71.39
CA VAL A 40 22.57 -3.94 70.32
C VAL A 40 22.01 -3.05 69.23
N GLN A 41 22.50 -3.22 68.02
CA GLN A 41 22.15 -2.41 66.86
C GLN A 41 21.57 -3.31 65.78
N ILE A 42 20.48 -2.89 65.13
CA ILE A 42 20.04 -3.49 63.87
C ILE A 42 20.98 -2.95 62.79
N SER A 43 22.04 -3.70 62.52
CA SER A 43 23.17 -3.28 61.67
C SER A 43 22.92 -3.48 60.18
N LYS A 44 21.87 -4.23 59.82
CA LYS A 44 21.46 -4.45 58.43
C LYS A 44 19.94 -4.50 58.31
N GLY A 45 19.42 -3.80 57.31
CA GLY A 45 18.02 -3.87 56.89
C GLY A 45 17.05 -3.20 57.85
N TYR A 46 17.53 -2.28 58.68
CA TYR A 46 16.69 -1.55 59.64
C TYR A 46 15.67 -0.68 58.92
N VAL A 47 14.43 -0.71 59.40
CA VAL A 47 13.34 0.15 58.93
C VAL A 47 12.84 0.98 60.09
N GLN A 48 13.16 2.28 60.06
CA GLN A 48 12.80 3.22 61.11
C GLN A 48 11.28 3.29 61.30
N GLY A 49 10.83 3.05 62.53
CA GLY A 49 9.41 3.13 62.91
C GLY A 49 8.63 1.83 62.70
N GLU A 50 9.18 0.85 61.96
CA GLU A 50 8.58 -0.48 61.83
C GLU A 50 9.23 -1.51 62.74
N ASP A 51 10.56 -1.41 62.90
CA ASP A 51 11.39 -2.37 63.62
C ASP A 51 11.71 -1.90 65.05
N ASN A 52 11.75 -2.85 65.99
CA ASN A 52 12.01 -2.57 67.40
C ASN A 52 12.83 -3.67 68.07
N LEU A 53 13.70 -3.29 69.01
CA LEU A 53 14.40 -4.19 69.92
C LEU A 53 13.92 -3.93 71.35
N THR A 54 13.49 -5.01 72.03
CA THR A 54 13.02 -4.93 73.42
C THR A 54 13.69 -5.98 74.28
N LEU A 55 14.09 -5.61 75.50
CA LEU A 55 14.52 -6.57 76.52
C LEU A 55 13.29 -7.17 77.20
N THR A 56 13.13 -8.48 77.11
CA THR A 56 12.06 -9.22 77.79
C THR A 56 12.59 -9.88 79.08
N GLY A 57 11.71 -10.52 79.85
CA GLY A 57 12.09 -11.18 81.10
C GLY A 57 12.31 -10.22 82.29
N SER A 58 12.94 -10.73 83.36
CA SER A 58 13.19 -9.98 84.59
C SER A 58 14.68 -9.78 84.82
N HIS A 59 15.15 -8.54 84.65
CA HIS A 59 16.55 -8.15 84.77
C HIS A 59 16.71 -6.95 85.73
N PRO A 60 16.61 -7.15 87.06
CA PRO A 60 16.45 -6.06 88.03
C PRO A 60 17.63 -5.07 88.09
N ASN A 61 18.80 -5.44 87.58
CA ASN A 61 20.02 -4.61 87.59
C ASN A 61 20.29 -3.91 86.25
N ILE A 62 19.43 -4.09 85.24
CA ILE A 62 19.63 -3.58 83.88
C ILE A 62 18.46 -2.67 83.51
N LEU A 63 18.80 -1.50 82.99
CA LEU A 63 17.90 -0.58 82.31
C LEU A 63 18.20 -0.62 80.80
N THR A 64 17.19 -0.29 80.00
CA THR A 64 17.35 -0.19 78.55
C THR A 64 16.91 1.17 78.02
N SER A 65 17.49 1.57 76.89
CA SER A 65 17.09 2.76 76.14
C SER A 65 17.15 2.45 74.64
N TRP A 66 16.00 2.50 73.97
CA TRP A 66 15.87 2.30 72.52
C TRP A 66 15.95 3.64 71.80
N SER A 67 16.85 3.74 70.82
CA SER A 67 16.95 4.86 69.88
C SER A 67 16.30 4.46 68.55
N VAL A 68 15.09 4.97 68.29
CA VAL A 68 14.39 4.78 67.00
C VAL A 68 15.18 5.38 65.84
N GLU A 69 15.92 6.47 66.08
CA GLU A 69 16.75 7.09 65.05
C GLU A 69 17.91 6.19 64.63
N GLN A 70 18.60 5.61 65.61
CA GLN A 70 19.78 4.80 65.32
C GLN A 70 19.42 3.34 65.04
N GLY A 71 18.27 2.85 65.50
CA GLY A 71 17.99 1.40 65.53
C GLY A 71 18.80 0.67 66.59
N LYS A 72 19.11 1.36 67.69
CA LYS A 72 20.07 0.93 68.73
C LYS A 72 19.41 0.80 70.10
N LEU A 73 19.59 -0.35 70.75
CA LEU A 73 19.22 -0.62 72.13
C LEU A 73 20.47 -0.55 73.02
N LYS A 74 20.48 0.38 73.97
CA LYS A 74 21.51 0.46 75.02
C LYS A 74 21.06 -0.30 76.26
N LEU A 75 21.89 -1.20 76.79
CA LEU A 75 21.71 -1.88 78.08
C LEU A 75 22.73 -1.33 79.08
N PHE A 76 22.30 -0.85 80.24
CA PHE A 76 23.17 -0.19 81.23
C PHE A 76 22.63 -0.37 82.66
N GLY A 77 23.46 -0.06 83.67
CA GLY A 77 23.14 -0.33 85.08
C GLY A 77 22.28 0.74 85.74
N LEU A 78 21.70 0.38 86.89
CA LEU A 78 20.94 1.31 87.74
C LEU A 78 21.84 2.46 88.24
N GLY A 79 21.36 3.70 88.10
CA GLY A 79 22.04 4.88 88.66
C GLY A 79 23.44 5.14 88.11
N SER A 80 23.69 4.77 86.84
CA SER A 80 24.98 4.89 86.15
C SER A 80 26.10 4.02 86.73
N ASN A 81 25.77 2.95 87.47
CA ASN A 81 26.75 1.97 87.91
C ASN A 81 27.10 0.98 86.77
N PRO A 82 28.34 0.48 86.71
CA PRO A 82 28.71 -0.62 85.82
C PRO A 82 27.84 -1.88 86.03
N VAL A 83 27.66 -2.66 84.96
CA VAL A 83 26.87 -3.90 84.95
C VAL A 83 27.78 -5.11 84.84
N ASN A 84 27.57 -6.10 85.71
CA ASN A 84 28.25 -7.39 85.64
C ASN A 84 27.98 -8.12 84.32
N TYR A 85 29.03 -8.68 83.71
CA TYR A 85 28.92 -9.44 82.46
C TYR A 85 27.91 -10.59 82.57
N SER A 86 27.81 -11.27 83.72
CA SER A 86 26.81 -12.33 83.92
C SER A 86 25.36 -11.86 83.75
N ASN A 87 25.06 -10.62 84.17
CA ASN A 87 23.72 -10.03 84.00
C ASN A 87 23.49 -9.65 82.53
N LEU A 88 24.50 -9.07 81.85
CA LEU A 88 24.40 -8.73 80.43
C LEU A 88 24.24 -9.97 79.55
N ILE A 89 24.97 -11.05 79.85
CA ILE A 89 24.86 -12.33 79.14
C ILE A 89 23.43 -12.88 79.24
N ALA A 90 22.82 -12.83 80.42
CA ALA A 90 21.42 -13.22 80.59
C ALA A 90 20.46 -12.29 79.84
N ALA A 91 20.68 -10.98 79.92
CA ALA A 91 19.80 -9.99 79.29
C ALA A 91 19.83 -10.06 77.75
N ILE A 92 21.00 -10.20 77.13
CA ILE A 92 21.12 -10.27 75.67
C ILE A 92 20.39 -11.48 75.10
N LYS A 93 20.39 -12.60 75.82
CA LYS A 93 19.61 -13.80 75.44
C LYS A 93 18.09 -13.54 75.45
N ASP A 94 17.62 -12.56 76.21
CA ASP A 94 16.21 -12.17 76.31
C ASP A 94 15.86 -10.91 75.49
N VAL A 95 16.81 -10.35 74.72
CA VAL A 95 16.51 -9.29 73.76
C VAL A 95 15.80 -9.90 72.55
N VAL A 96 14.64 -9.35 72.22
CA VAL A 96 13.84 -9.77 71.08
C VAL A 96 13.74 -8.68 70.04
N PHE A 97 13.70 -9.10 68.78
CA PHE A 97 13.33 -8.31 67.63
C PHE A 97 11.85 -8.50 67.30
N GLU A 98 11.20 -7.40 66.91
CA GLU A 98 9.87 -7.39 66.32
C GLU A 98 9.79 -6.35 65.19
N SER A 99 9.00 -6.65 64.16
CA SER A 99 8.66 -5.73 63.07
C SER A 99 7.16 -5.67 62.90
N THR A 100 6.61 -4.47 62.66
CA THR A 100 5.19 -4.28 62.35
C THR A 100 4.85 -4.58 60.89
N SER A 101 5.87 -4.78 60.04
CA SER A 101 5.71 -5.06 58.61
C SER A 101 5.14 -6.45 58.34
N ASP A 102 4.27 -6.56 57.33
CA ASP A 102 3.86 -7.85 56.75
C ASP A 102 4.95 -8.42 55.81
N PHE A 103 5.89 -7.58 55.37
CA PHE A 103 6.95 -7.94 54.41
C PHE A 103 8.33 -7.46 54.91
N PRO A 104 8.76 -7.89 56.11
CA PRO A 104 10.07 -7.52 56.61
C PRO A 104 11.17 -8.07 55.69
N VAL A 105 12.28 -7.34 55.60
CA VAL A 105 13.53 -7.84 55.00
C VAL A 105 14.41 -8.53 56.04
N ASP A 106 15.38 -9.33 55.58
CA ASP A 106 16.43 -9.93 56.41
C ASP A 106 17.08 -8.87 57.32
N LYS A 107 17.38 -9.24 58.56
CA LYS A 107 18.01 -8.34 59.54
C LYS A 107 19.34 -8.91 60.02
N GLY A 108 20.31 -8.03 60.17
CA GLY A 108 21.54 -8.29 60.90
C GLY A 108 21.54 -7.54 62.22
N PHE A 109 22.01 -8.18 63.27
CA PHE A 109 22.20 -7.58 64.58
C PHE A 109 23.67 -7.56 64.94
N SER A 110 24.16 -6.43 65.41
CA SER A 110 25.49 -6.32 66.03
C SER A 110 25.36 -6.03 67.51
N ILE A 111 26.09 -6.78 68.33
CA ILE A 111 26.19 -6.60 69.77
C ILE A 111 27.61 -6.11 70.05
N THR A 112 27.74 -4.90 70.58
CA THR A 112 29.04 -4.22 70.69
C THR A 112 29.31 -3.74 72.11
N ILE A 113 30.57 -3.87 72.52
CA ILE A 113 31.12 -3.15 73.65
C ILE A 113 31.60 -1.78 73.18
N GLY A 114 31.06 -0.73 73.79
CA GLY A 114 31.28 0.65 73.39
C GLY A 114 30.28 1.14 72.35
N ASP A 115 30.21 2.47 72.18
CA ASP A 115 29.11 3.14 71.48
C ASP A 115 29.31 3.32 69.97
N ALA A 116 30.41 2.86 69.38
CA ALA A 116 30.52 2.91 67.93
C ALA A 116 29.56 1.87 67.29
N ASN A 117 28.96 2.22 66.16
CA ASN A 117 28.10 1.32 65.40
C ASN A 117 28.99 0.33 64.64
N TYR A 118 28.77 -0.98 64.80
CA TYR A 118 29.58 -2.00 64.14
C TYR A 118 28.86 -2.57 62.92
N LEU A 119 29.58 -2.69 61.81
CA LEU A 119 29.08 -3.36 60.62
C LEU A 119 29.82 -4.70 60.40
N PRO A 120 29.14 -5.84 60.57
CA PRO A 120 29.79 -7.14 60.41
C PRO A 120 30.32 -7.45 59.01
N SER A 121 29.77 -6.83 57.96
CA SER A 121 30.20 -7.09 56.57
C SER A 121 31.56 -6.47 56.24
N THR A 122 31.94 -5.39 56.92
CA THR A 122 33.24 -4.72 56.75
C THR A 122 34.19 -4.96 57.94
N ASP A 123 33.67 -5.47 59.06
CA ASP A 123 34.38 -5.58 60.34
C ASP A 123 34.86 -4.20 60.88
N HIS A 124 34.15 -3.13 60.52
CA HIS A 124 34.48 -1.75 60.88
C HIS A 124 33.48 -1.14 61.88
N TYR A 125 33.94 -0.09 62.56
CA TYR A 125 33.18 0.67 63.56
C TYR A 125 33.00 2.12 63.13
N TYR A 126 31.79 2.65 63.27
CA TYR A 126 31.42 4.00 62.84
C TYR A 126 30.93 4.81 64.05
N GLU A 127 31.56 5.96 64.30
CA GLU A 127 31.23 6.87 65.40
C GLU A 127 30.90 8.26 64.83
N TYR A 128 29.72 8.79 65.16
CA TYR A 128 29.43 10.20 64.92
C TYR A 128 30.00 11.06 66.04
N VAL A 129 30.84 12.03 65.69
CA VAL A 129 31.43 12.98 66.63
C VAL A 129 30.82 14.36 66.42
N PRO A 130 29.98 14.86 67.35
CA PRO A 130 29.38 16.19 67.22
C PRO A 130 30.44 17.28 67.36
N ASN A 131 30.52 18.17 66.38
CA ASN A 131 31.35 19.37 66.42
C ASN A 131 30.77 20.40 65.44
N LEU A 132 29.98 21.33 65.97
CA LEU A 132 29.23 22.29 65.17
C LEU A 132 30.18 23.27 64.46
N GLY A 133 30.09 23.34 63.14
CA GLY A 133 30.88 24.23 62.29
C GLY A 133 32.33 23.81 62.08
N ILE A 134 32.69 22.56 62.37
CA ILE A 134 34.03 22.05 62.04
C ILE A 134 34.23 22.02 60.53
N THR A 135 35.39 22.48 60.05
CA THR A 135 35.73 22.39 58.62
C THR A 135 36.12 20.96 58.24
N TRP A 136 35.95 20.56 56.98
CA TRP A 136 36.32 19.23 56.51
C TRP A 136 37.80 18.91 56.80
N THR A 137 38.70 19.86 56.54
CA THR A 137 40.13 19.67 56.82
C THR A 137 40.42 19.44 58.31
N SER A 138 39.70 20.15 59.19
CA SER A 138 39.85 19.97 60.65
C SER A 138 39.23 18.65 61.11
N ALA A 139 38.09 18.26 60.54
CA ALA A 139 37.43 16.99 60.81
C ALA A 139 38.32 15.82 60.41
N ARG A 140 39.01 15.90 59.27
CA ARG A 140 39.99 14.89 58.84
C ARG A 140 41.09 14.68 59.86
N ILE A 141 41.69 15.77 60.34
CA ILE A 141 42.75 15.72 61.35
C ILE A 141 42.21 15.19 62.68
N ALA A 142 41.02 15.64 63.08
CA ALA A 142 40.38 15.21 64.31
C ALA A 142 40.07 13.71 64.27
N ALA A 143 39.47 13.19 63.21
CA ALA A 143 39.22 11.77 63.00
C ALA A 143 40.53 10.95 63.07
N ALA A 144 41.58 11.40 62.38
CA ALA A 144 42.91 10.79 62.41
C ALA A 144 43.63 10.84 63.78
N SER A 145 43.12 11.61 64.74
CA SER A 145 43.67 11.66 66.10
C SER A 145 42.92 10.78 67.11
N ARG A 146 41.79 10.20 66.70
CA ARG A 146 40.96 9.37 67.56
C ARG A 146 41.41 7.92 67.49
N THR A 147 41.19 7.22 68.60
CA THR A 147 41.43 5.78 68.70
C THR A 147 40.24 5.10 69.35
N TYR A 148 39.90 3.90 68.89
CA TYR A 148 38.82 3.09 69.46
C TYR A 148 39.36 1.70 69.83
N PHE A 149 39.54 1.43 71.12
CA PHE A 149 40.18 0.19 71.62
C PHE A 149 41.53 -0.14 70.96
N GLY A 150 42.27 0.90 70.54
CA GLY A 150 43.56 0.78 69.86
C GLY A 150 43.48 0.80 68.33
N LEU A 151 42.28 0.73 67.74
CA LEU A 151 42.07 0.99 66.31
C LEU A 151 42.28 2.47 66.01
N GLN A 152 42.95 2.78 64.91
CA GLN A 152 43.19 4.15 64.47
C GLN A 152 41.98 4.68 63.68
N GLY A 153 41.46 5.85 64.07
CA GLY A 153 40.32 6.48 63.39
C GLY A 153 40.71 7.23 62.11
N TYR A 154 39.75 7.39 61.20
CA TYR A 154 39.82 8.22 60.00
C TYR A 154 38.40 8.69 59.59
N LEU A 155 38.27 9.69 58.71
CA LEU A 155 36.93 10.06 58.20
C LEU A 155 36.36 8.90 57.40
N ALA A 156 35.09 8.56 57.66
CA ALA A 156 34.48 7.37 57.12
C ALA A 156 34.48 7.35 55.58
N THR A 157 34.72 6.16 55.05
CA THR A 157 34.63 5.80 53.65
C THR A 157 33.43 4.88 53.48
N ILE A 158 32.52 5.20 52.56
CA ILE A 158 31.24 4.49 52.45
C ILE A 158 31.19 3.77 51.10
N THR A 159 31.32 2.45 51.11
CA THR A 159 31.50 1.64 49.88
C THR A 159 30.29 0.76 49.53
N SER A 160 29.25 0.77 50.36
CA SER A 160 28.05 -0.04 50.21
C SER A 160 26.81 0.66 50.76
N SER A 161 25.62 0.18 50.37
CA SER A 161 24.35 0.66 50.92
C SER A 161 24.18 0.36 52.41
N GLU A 162 24.81 -0.70 52.90
CA GLU A 162 24.74 -1.10 54.31
C GLU A 162 25.55 -0.12 55.17
N GLU A 163 26.73 0.29 54.71
CA GLU A 163 27.50 1.37 55.34
C GLU A 163 26.77 2.70 55.28
N ALA A 164 26.14 3.04 54.15
CA ALA A 164 25.38 4.29 54.04
C ALA A 164 24.18 4.34 55.00
N GLN A 165 23.49 3.21 55.17
CA GLN A 165 22.43 3.10 56.18
C GLN A 165 23.01 3.28 57.59
N LEU A 166 24.09 2.57 57.95
CA LEU A 166 24.63 2.58 59.31
C LEU A 166 25.29 3.91 59.70
N SER A 167 26.07 4.50 58.78
CA SER A 167 26.87 5.70 58.99
C SER A 167 26.19 7.00 58.56
N GLY A 168 25.11 6.91 57.76
CA GLY A 168 24.32 8.05 57.31
C GLY A 168 22.93 8.09 57.93
N GLU A 169 22.08 7.10 57.64
CA GLU A 169 20.68 7.11 58.09
C GLU A 169 20.53 6.92 59.61
N GLN A 170 21.31 5.98 60.16
CA GLN A 170 21.31 5.54 61.55
C GLN A 170 22.37 6.23 62.42
N ALA A 171 23.17 7.13 61.85
CA ALA A 171 24.11 7.93 62.63
C ALA A 171 23.36 8.88 63.58
N ALA A 172 24.01 9.24 64.68
CA ALA A 172 23.46 10.18 65.66
C ALA A 172 23.32 11.63 65.12
N GLY A 173 23.86 11.91 63.93
CA GLY A 173 23.77 13.21 63.28
C GLY A 173 24.46 13.23 61.91
N ALA A 174 24.32 14.35 61.21
CA ALA A 174 24.90 14.63 59.90
C ALA A 174 26.32 15.23 60.03
N GLY A 175 27.24 14.85 59.15
CA GLY A 175 28.61 15.33 59.22
C GLY A 175 29.50 14.95 58.05
N TRP A 176 30.75 15.40 58.12
CA TRP A 176 31.76 15.12 57.10
C TRP A 176 32.14 13.64 57.00
N ILE A 177 32.42 13.22 55.78
CA ILE A 177 32.98 11.91 55.43
C ILE A 177 34.23 12.07 54.55
N GLY A 178 34.94 10.98 54.28
CA GLY A 178 36.27 10.97 53.67
C GLY A 178 36.35 11.28 52.17
N GLY A 179 35.25 11.68 51.53
CA GLY A 179 35.16 11.88 50.09
C GLY A 179 35.51 13.30 49.66
N SER A 180 36.30 13.44 48.59
CA SER A 180 36.67 14.75 48.02
C SER A 180 37.08 14.63 46.56
N ASP A 181 36.83 15.67 45.76
CA ASP A 181 37.36 15.84 44.41
C ASP A 181 38.36 17.02 44.29
N ALA A 182 38.79 17.60 45.42
CA ALA A 182 39.70 18.76 45.47
C ALA A 182 41.04 18.57 44.72
N GLU A 183 41.46 17.34 44.44
CA GLU A 183 42.64 17.07 43.60
C GLU A 183 42.35 17.19 42.10
N THR A 184 41.15 16.80 41.67
CA THR A 184 40.72 16.83 40.27
C THR A 184 39.21 17.00 40.25
N GLU A 185 38.79 18.24 39.98
CA GLU A 185 37.39 18.66 39.83
C GLU A 185 36.55 17.64 39.04
N GLY A 186 35.42 17.22 39.62
CA GLY A 186 34.52 16.24 39.04
C GLY A 186 35.01 14.79 39.12
N VAL A 187 36.12 14.49 39.81
CA VAL A 187 36.61 13.14 40.08
C VAL A 187 36.66 12.91 41.60
N TRP A 188 35.56 12.41 42.13
CA TRP A 188 35.38 12.17 43.55
C TRP A 188 36.03 10.86 43.99
N LYS A 189 36.86 10.95 45.03
CA LYS A 189 37.57 9.80 45.60
C LYS A 189 37.57 9.81 47.12
N TRP A 190 37.71 8.64 47.70
CA TRP A 190 38.04 8.50 49.11
C TRP A 190 39.49 8.97 49.30
N VAL A 191 39.72 9.88 50.26
CA VAL A 191 41.06 10.44 50.56
C VAL A 191 41.53 10.12 51.97
N THR A 192 40.78 9.27 52.68
CA THR A 192 41.06 8.74 54.01
C THR A 192 40.86 7.23 54.02
N GLY A 193 41.27 6.58 55.11
CA GLY A 193 41.02 5.14 55.31
C GLY A 193 41.83 4.21 54.42
N PRO A 194 41.56 2.90 54.52
CA PRO A 194 42.10 1.86 53.65
C PRO A 194 41.79 2.07 52.15
N GLU A 195 40.68 2.73 51.85
CA GLU A 195 40.14 2.97 50.50
C GLU A 195 40.77 4.21 49.83
N ALA A 196 41.68 4.91 50.52
CA ALA A 196 42.30 6.14 50.03
C ALA A 196 42.87 5.98 48.60
N GLY A 197 42.42 6.85 47.70
CA GLY A 197 42.73 6.84 46.26
C GLY A 197 41.65 6.21 45.39
N THR A 198 40.64 5.56 45.97
CA THR A 198 39.55 4.92 45.21
C THR A 198 38.54 5.96 44.73
N VAL A 199 38.33 6.03 43.41
CA VAL A 199 37.30 6.89 42.79
C VAL A 199 35.93 6.26 43.01
N PHE A 200 34.96 7.04 43.49
CA PHE A 200 33.58 6.58 43.69
C PHE A 200 32.55 7.34 42.86
N TRP A 201 32.89 8.49 42.27
CA TRP A 201 32.00 9.23 41.37
C TRP A 201 32.78 10.06 40.33
N ASN A 202 32.26 10.12 39.10
CA ASN A 202 32.80 10.98 38.03
C ASN A 202 31.70 11.87 37.45
N GLY A 203 31.94 13.17 37.41
CA GLY A 203 31.04 14.20 36.90
C GLY A 203 30.30 14.98 38.00
N LEU A 204 29.38 15.83 37.57
CA LEU A 204 28.46 16.58 38.44
C LEU A 204 27.22 15.72 38.73
N SER A 205 26.06 16.33 38.91
CA SER A 205 24.79 15.70 39.26
C SER A 205 24.26 14.70 38.24
N ASN A 206 24.75 14.76 37.00
CA ASN A 206 24.48 13.82 35.92
C ASN A 206 25.64 12.83 35.67
N GLY A 207 26.54 12.71 36.65
CA GLY A 207 27.71 11.86 36.60
C GLY A 207 27.40 10.37 36.67
N SER A 208 28.45 9.58 36.88
CA SER A 208 28.36 8.13 36.97
C SER A 208 29.21 7.59 38.11
N THR A 209 28.68 6.56 38.77
CA THR A 209 29.36 5.86 39.85
C THR A 209 30.15 4.68 39.30
N PRO A 210 31.50 4.68 39.34
CA PRO A 210 32.28 3.48 39.06
C PRO A 210 32.20 2.44 40.19
N ASN A 211 31.89 2.89 41.41
CA ASN A 211 31.73 2.07 42.61
C ASN A 211 30.38 2.41 43.27
N TYR A 212 30.33 2.58 44.59
CA TYR A 212 29.15 3.01 45.33
C TYR A 212 29.19 4.50 45.60
N ALA A 213 28.07 5.18 45.38
CA ALA A 213 27.86 6.58 45.76
C ALA A 213 26.40 6.77 46.22
N ASN A 214 26.20 7.57 47.26
CA ASN A 214 24.88 7.86 47.82
C ASN A 214 24.57 9.36 47.76
N TRP A 215 24.82 10.01 46.61
CA TRP A 215 24.49 11.43 46.43
C TRP A 215 22.99 11.68 46.54
N ASN A 216 22.61 12.84 47.08
CA ASN A 216 21.22 13.28 47.11
C ASN A 216 20.75 13.68 45.71
N ILE A 217 19.45 13.92 45.55
CA ILE A 217 18.87 14.26 44.24
C ILE A 217 19.46 15.59 43.75
N GLY A 218 20.19 15.54 42.64
CA GLY A 218 20.80 16.72 42.03
C GLY A 218 22.24 16.99 42.46
N GLU A 219 22.87 16.08 43.22
CA GLU A 219 24.25 16.20 43.72
C GLU A 219 25.20 15.19 43.04
N PRO A 220 26.52 15.47 42.98
CA PRO A 220 27.18 16.70 43.40
C PRO A 220 26.99 17.83 42.38
N ASN A 221 26.71 19.06 42.82
CA ASN A 221 26.32 20.15 41.93
C ASN A 221 27.39 21.24 41.72
N GLN A 222 28.46 21.21 42.51
CA GLN A 222 29.58 22.15 42.53
C GLN A 222 29.18 23.62 42.75
N PHE A 223 28.14 23.87 43.54
CA PHE A 223 27.59 25.20 43.74
C PHE A 223 28.43 26.02 44.71
N GLY A 224 29.37 26.79 44.15
CA GLY A 224 30.25 27.64 44.95
C GLY A 224 31.58 26.99 45.30
N ASN A 225 32.06 26.06 44.45
CA ASN A 225 33.32 25.33 44.57
C ASN A 225 33.33 24.41 45.80
N GLU A 226 32.63 23.28 45.66
CA GLU A 226 32.22 22.39 46.74
C GLU A 226 32.97 21.06 46.67
N ASP A 227 34.18 21.01 47.25
CA ASP A 227 35.09 19.90 46.94
C ASP A 227 35.03 18.72 47.95
N TYR A 228 34.06 18.70 48.87
CA TYR A 228 34.03 17.79 50.03
C TYR A 228 32.67 17.17 50.31
N ALA A 229 32.64 15.85 50.51
CA ALA A 229 31.42 15.09 50.72
C ALA A 229 30.91 15.18 52.17
N HIS A 230 29.63 15.46 52.32
CA HIS A 230 28.94 15.65 53.58
C HIS A 230 27.62 14.86 53.60
N ILE A 231 27.37 14.08 54.65
CA ILE A 231 26.06 13.44 54.83
C ILE A 231 25.02 14.53 55.11
N THR A 232 23.97 14.62 54.31
CA THR A 232 22.96 15.67 54.48
C THR A 232 22.19 15.52 55.79
N ASP A 233 21.73 16.64 56.33
CA ASP A 233 20.79 16.64 57.44
C ASP A 233 19.57 15.74 57.13
N PRO A 234 19.05 14.96 58.10
CA PRO A 234 17.91 14.07 57.87
C PRO A 234 16.64 14.74 57.33
N SER A 235 16.52 16.07 57.43
CA SER A 235 15.42 16.85 56.85
C SER A 235 15.55 17.13 55.34
N ILE A 236 16.67 16.78 54.70
CA ILE A 236 16.97 17.10 53.30
C ILE A 236 16.98 15.85 52.44
N GLY A 237 16.08 15.82 51.44
CA GLY A 237 16.07 14.82 50.39
C GLY A 237 16.03 13.38 50.90
N ILE A 238 16.95 12.56 50.39
CA ILE A 238 17.12 11.16 50.83
C ILE A 238 17.94 11.13 52.12
N ARG A 239 17.37 10.57 53.20
CA ARG A 239 18.07 10.43 54.50
C ARG A 239 19.37 9.65 54.32
N GLY A 240 20.46 10.10 54.93
CA GLY A 240 21.78 9.47 54.83
C GLY A 240 22.51 9.66 53.49
N ALA A 241 21.87 10.31 52.50
CA ALA A 241 22.52 10.69 51.26
C ALA A 241 23.46 11.88 51.44
N TRP A 242 24.24 12.20 50.41
CA TRP A 242 25.35 13.13 50.50
C TRP A 242 25.11 14.41 49.69
N ASN A 243 25.72 15.49 50.13
CA ASN A 243 25.92 16.75 49.42
C ASN A 243 27.41 17.00 49.28
N ASP A 244 27.82 17.68 48.22
CA ASP A 244 29.11 18.33 48.15
C ASP A 244 29.03 19.70 48.83
N LEU A 245 30.05 20.09 49.58
CA LEU A 245 30.11 21.40 50.25
C LEU A 245 31.53 21.98 50.20
N PRO A 246 31.71 23.31 50.34
CA PRO A 246 33.03 23.90 50.52
C PRO A 246 33.63 23.41 51.84
N ASN A 247 34.95 23.59 52.03
CA ASN A 247 35.65 23.12 53.24
C ASN A 247 35.01 23.59 54.57
N GLU A 248 34.40 24.78 54.58
CA GLU A 248 33.71 25.35 55.74
C GLU A 248 32.26 24.87 55.90
N GLY A 249 31.62 24.38 54.83
CA GLY A 249 30.18 24.19 54.74
C GLY A 249 29.40 25.50 54.91
N GLU A 250 28.10 25.40 55.18
CA GLU A 250 27.25 26.58 55.44
C GLU A 250 27.36 27.08 56.89
N ALA A 251 27.11 28.38 57.10
CA ALA A 251 27.23 28.98 58.42
C ALA A 251 26.09 28.59 59.39
N PHE A 252 24.92 28.21 58.87
CA PHE A 252 23.73 27.81 59.62
C PHE A 252 22.80 26.94 58.78
N GLY A 253 21.89 26.21 59.43
CA GLY A 253 20.85 25.45 58.77
C GLY A 253 21.25 24.01 58.41
N PRO A 254 20.53 23.37 57.48
CA PRO A 254 20.71 21.93 57.18
C PRO A 254 22.07 21.56 56.56
N TYR A 255 22.75 22.50 55.91
CA TYR A 255 24.08 22.29 55.30
C TYR A 255 25.24 22.76 56.19
N GLN A 256 24.94 23.20 57.42
CA GLN A 256 26.00 23.47 58.40
C GLN A 256 26.57 22.14 58.91
N PRO A 257 27.90 21.93 58.86
CA PRO A 257 28.50 20.73 59.43
C PRO A 257 28.19 20.62 60.92
N LYS A 258 27.51 19.55 61.33
CA LYS A 258 27.16 19.32 62.76
C LYS A 258 28.19 18.44 63.46
N GLY A 259 29.07 17.81 62.70
CA GLY A 259 30.10 16.90 63.17
C GLY A 259 30.78 16.18 62.01
N TYR A 260 31.26 14.98 62.29
CA TYR A 260 31.90 14.10 61.31
C TYR A 260 31.75 12.64 61.72
N ILE A 261 31.80 11.74 60.74
CA ILE A 261 31.79 10.30 60.98
C ILE A 261 33.22 9.80 60.98
N VAL A 262 33.58 9.09 62.05
CA VAL A 262 34.86 8.41 62.20
C VAL A 262 34.64 6.94 61.96
N GLU A 263 35.46 6.36 61.09
CA GLU A 263 35.54 4.93 60.89
C GLU A 263 36.81 4.39 61.53
N TYR A 264 36.72 3.20 62.12
CA TYR A 264 37.82 2.48 62.74
C TYR A 264 37.86 1.04 62.20
N GLY A 265 39.04 0.59 61.79
CA GLY A 265 39.25 -0.73 61.21
C GLY A 265 39.97 -0.67 59.86
N GLY A 266 40.64 -1.76 59.51
CA GLY A 266 41.27 -1.95 58.20
C GLY A 266 42.60 -1.24 57.98
N LEU A 267 43.08 -0.38 58.90
CA LEU A 267 44.35 0.32 58.73
C LEU A 267 45.55 -0.58 59.07
N PRO A 268 46.71 -0.41 58.38
CA PRO A 268 47.92 -1.13 58.72
C PRO A 268 48.36 -0.89 60.16
N GLY A 269 48.41 -1.97 60.95
CA GLY A 269 48.82 -1.93 62.36
C GLY A 269 47.67 -1.90 63.37
N ASP A 270 46.42 -1.88 62.89
CA ASP A 270 45.25 -2.02 63.76
C ASP A 270 45.27 -3.37 64.52
N PRO A 271 44.94 -3.39 65.82
CA PRO A 271 44.80 -4.63 66.58
C PRO A 271 43.58 -5.43 66.10
N VAL A 272 43.69 -6.76 66.13
CA VAL A 272 42.53 -7.65 65.94
C VAL A 272 41.71 -7.67 67.23
N LEU A 273 40.47 -7.20 67.16
CA LEU A 273 39.55 -7.13 68.29
C LEU A 273 38.37 -8.09 68.09
N GLN A 274 37.82 -8.59 69.20
CA GLN A 274 36.57 -9.33 69.22
C GLN A 274 35.58 -8.68 70.19
N ILE A 275 35.56 -7.34 70.21
CA ILE A 275 34.69 -6.54 71.09
C ILE A 275 33.25 -6.45 70.57
N SER A 276 32.91 -7.23 69.55
CA SER A 276 31.60 -7.27 68.91
C SER A 276 31.27 -8.67 68.43
N ALA A 277 29.99 -8.98 68.39
CA ALA A 277 29.46 -10.21 67.81
C ALA A 277 28.22 -9.89 66.98
N SER A 278 27.84 -10.80 66.08
CA SER A 278 26.67 -10.59 65.23
C SER A 278 25.88 -11.87 64.99
N THR A 279 24.61 -11.68 64.65
CA THR A 279 23.65 -12.71 64.26
C THR A 279 22.70 -12.16 63.21
N ASN A 280 22.04 -13.06 62.48
CA ASN A 280 21.10 -12.71 61.44
C ASN A 280 19.73 -13.36 61.66
N ILE A 281 18.70 -12.70 61.20
CA ILE A 281 17.41 -13.34 60.95
C ILE A 281 17.04 -13.22 59.47
N TYR A 282 16.50 -14.31 58.95
CA TYR A 282 16.13 -14.42 57.55
C TYR A 282 14.63 -14.57 57.38
N VAL A 283 14.07 -13.89 56.39
CA VAL A 283 12.67 -14.05 56.00
C VAL A 283 12.61 -15.05 54.84
N PRO A 284 11.78 -16.12 54.93
CA PRO A 284 11.61 -17.05 53.83
C PRO A 284 11.17 -16.31 52.55
N LYS A 285 11.81 -16.60 51.42
CA LYS A 285 11.50 -15.92 50.15
C LYS A 285 11.49 -16.90 48.99
N LEU A 286 10.62 -16.63 48.03
CA LEU A 286 10.57 -17.36 46.76
C LEU A 286 11.73 -16.92 45.87
N THR A 287 12.35 -17.89 45.18
CA THR A 287 13.45 -17.64 44.24
C THR A 287 13.01 -17.78 42.78
N SER A 288 11.97 -18.56 42.51
CA SER A 288 11.39 -18.71 41.17
C SER A 288 9.98 -19.30 41.23
N THR A 289 9.17 -19.01 40.20
CA THR A 289 7.88 -19.63 39.96
C THR A 289 7.75 -19.98 38.47
N ASN A 290 7.22 -21.16 38.14
CA ASN A 290 6.95 -21.60 36.77
C ASN A 290 5.45 -21.86 36.60
N ALA A 291 4.85 -21.12 35.67
CA ALA A 291 3.50 -21.35 35.19
C ALA A 291 3.43 -22.59 34.28
N ALA A 292 2.23 -23.12 34.08
CA ALA A 292 1.99 -24.26 33.21
C ALA A 292 0.99 -23.88 32.12
N THR A 293 1.17 -24.40 30.90
CA THR A 293 0.20 -24.21 29.80
C THR A 293 -0.10 -25.55 29.16
N ARG A 294 -1.38 -25.78 28.83
CA ARG A 294 -1.85 -27.01 28.16
C ARG A 294 -3.02 -26.72 27.21
N CYS A 295 -3.13 -27.53 26.17
CA CYS A 295 -4.30 -27.60 25.30
C CYS A 295 -5.33 -28.60 25.84
N GLY A 296 -6.58 -28.16 25.99
CA GLY A 296 -7.67 -28.97 26.53
C GLY A 296 -7.54 -29.30 28.02
N SER A 297 -8.55 -29.96 28.56
CA SER A 297 -8.55 -30.38 29.96
C SER A 297 -7.49 -31.43 30.24
N GLY A 298 -6.84 -31.36 31.40
CA GLY A 298 -5.87 -32.38 31.80
C GLY A 298 -4.96 -31.93 32.94
N ASP A 299 -3.91 -32.70 33.14
CA ASP A 299 -2.96 -32.45 34.22
C ASP A 299 -1.98 -31.33 33.85
N VAL A 300 -1.73 -30.46 34.82
CA VAL A 300 -0.73 -29.39 34.80
C VAL A 300 0.13 -29.47 36.05
N THR A 301 1.40 -29.11 35.91
CA THR A 301 2.36 -29.04 37.02
C THR A 301 2.89 -27.61 37.10
N LEU A 302 2.52 -26.90 38.17
CA LEU A 302 3.07 -25.60 38.51
C LEU A 302 4.28 -25.80 39.43
N GLU A 303 5.27 -24.94 39.33
CA GLU A 303 6.49 -25.07 40.12
C GLU A 303 6.84 -23.79 40.85
N ALA A 304 7.48 -23.92 42.01
CA ALA A 304 8.08 -22.82 42.72
C ALA A 304 9.26 -23.29 43.57
N SER A 305 10.23 -22.41 43.78
CA SER A 305 11.40 -22.64 44.63
C SER A 305 11.51 -21.54 45.67
N ALA A 306 12.07 -21.89 46.84
CA ALA A 306 12.25 -20.98 47.95
C ALA A 306 13.64 -21.13 48.57
N ILE A 307 14.08 -20.09 49.29
CA ILE A 307 15.25 -20.11 50.17
C ILE A 307 14.82 -19.74 51.58
N ASN A 308 15.46 -20.34 52.58
CA ASN A 308 15.17 -20.16 54.00
C ASN A 308 13.73 -20.54 54.41
N GLY A 309 12.99 -21.24 53.55
CA GLY A 309 11.78 -21.96 53.95
C GLY A 309 11.12 -22.80 52.86
N ASP A 310 9.97 -23.38 53.18
CA ASP A 310 9.22 -24.30 52.33
C ASP A 310 8.19 -23.58 51.45
N VAL A 311 7.80 -24.22 50.34
CA VAL A 311 6.83 -23.68 49.37
C VAL A 311 5.41 -24.10 49.74
N TYR A 312 4.54 -23.13 49.98
CA TYR A 312 3.13 -23.33 50.33
C TYR A 312 2.23 -22.76 49.24
N TRP A 313 1.30 -23.57 48.74
CA TRP A 313 0.34 -23.19 47.70
C TRP A 313 -1.04 -22.92 48.27
N PHE A 314 -1.77 -22.00 47.67
CA PHE A 314 -3.11 -21.57 48.07
C PHE A 314 -4.01 -21.41 46.84
N ASP A 315 -5.31 -21.60 47.03
CA ASP A 315 -6.33 -21.39 46.01
C ASP A 315 -6.67 -19.89 45.83
N THR A 316 -6.54 -19.09 46.88
CA THR A 316 -6.81 -17.66 46.88
C THR A 316 -5.76 -16.89 47.67
N ILE A 317 -5.64 -15.59 47.38
CA ILE A 317 -4.73 -14.70 48.10
C ILE A 317 -5.07 -14.56 49.59
N THR A 318 -6.33 -14.76 49.98
CA THR A 318 -6.82 -14.63 51.37
C THR A 318 -6.98 -15.97 52.10
N ALA A 319 -6.68 -17.11 51.47
CA ALA A 319 -6.84 -18.43 52.09
C ALA A 319 -6.00 -18.55 53.37
N THR A 320 -6.58 -19.13 54.42
CA THR A 320 -5.87 -19.34 55.70
C THR A 320 -5.19 -20.70 55.79
N THR A 321 -5.47 -21.62 54.86
CA THR A 321 -4.88 -22.96 54.83
C THR A 321 -4.28 -23.24 53.44
N PRO A 322 -3.05 -23.78 53.36
CA PRO A 322 -2.46 -24.17 52.08
C PRO A 322 -3.19 -25.38 51.50
N ILE A 323 -3.29 -25.42 50.18
CA ILE A 323 -3.83 -26.56 49.43
C ILE A 323 -2.76 -27.60 49.10
N HIS A 324 -1.48 -27.23 49.20
CA HIS A 324 -0.33 -28.10 49.00
C HIS A 324 0.93 -27.48 49.63
N ILE A 325 1.87 -28.34 50.05
CA ILE A 325 3.20 -27.95 50.53
C ILE A 325 4.22 -28.76 49.71
N GLY A 326 5.13 -28.06 49.04
CA GLY A 326 6.13 -28.64 48.15
C GLY A 326 6.36 -27.80 46.89
N SER A 327 7.50 -28.03 46.23
CA SER A 327 7.91 -27.27 45.05
C SER A 327 7.05 -27.47 43.81
N PHE A 328 6.27 -28.56 43.73
CA PHE A 328 5.48 -28.93 42.55
C PHE A 328 4.00 -29.08 42.91
N LEU A 329 3.13 -28.30 42.27
CA LEU A 329 1.68 -28.40 42.41
C LEU A 329 1.08 -29.06 41.17
N ASN A 330 0.67 -30.33 41.33
CA ASN A 330 -0.06 -31.07 40.30
C ASN A 330 -1.57 -30.87 40.42
N ARG A 331 -2.23 -30.52 39.31
CA ARG A 331 -3.68 -30.28 39.24
C ARG A 331 -4.25 -30.77 37.90
N THR A 332 -5.42 -31.39 37.94
CA THR A 332 -6.23 -31.66 36.74
C THR A 332 -7.22 -30.51 36.56
N LEU A 333 -7.12 -29.77 35.45
CA LEU A 333 -7.92 -28.58 35.20
C LEU A 333 -8.75 -28.71 33.92
N THR A 334 -9.93 -28.11 33.91
CA THR A 334 -10.80 -27.94 32.74
C THR A 334 -10.79 -26.51 32.19
N GLN A 335 -10.28 -25.55 32.96
CA GLN A 335 -10.20 -24.13 32.62
C GLN A 335 -8.96 -23.48 33.26
N THR A 336 -8.52 -22.35 32.69
CA THR A 336 -7.42 -21.54 33.24
C THR A 336 -7.71 -21.17 34.70
N THR A 337 -6.74 -21.43 35.56
CA THR A 337 -6.86 -21.24 37.01
C THR A 337 -5.57 -20.64 37.57
N THR A 338 -5.71 -19.65 38.45
CA THR A 338 -4.58 -19.03 39.14
C THR A 338 -4.50 -19.53 40.58
N TYR A 339 -3.30 -19.96 40.99
CA TYR A 339 -2.96 -20.31 42.36
C TYR A 339 -2.03 -19.25 42.95
N PHE A 340 -1.88 -19.26 44.26
CA PHE A 340 -0.99 -18.34 44.97
C PHE A 340 0.06 -19.14 45.73
N VAL A 341 1.30 -18.69 45.74
CA VAL A 341 2.41 -19.39 46.38
C VAL A 341 3.17 -18.47 47.31
N MET A 342 3.62 -18.99 48.46
CA MET A 342 4.50 -18.28 49.39
C MET A 342 5.63 -19.18 49.86
N ALA A 343 6.77 -18.59 50.21
CA ALA A 343 7.81 -19.27 50.97
C ALA A 343 7.54 -19.06 52.47
N THR A 344 7.58 -20.11 53.27
CA THR A 344 7.36 -20.01 54.72
C THR A 344 7.80 -21.26 55.49
N ASN A 345 8.14 -21.11 56.77
CA ASN A 345 8.36 -22.21 57.72
C ASN A 345 7.18 -22.36 58.70
N GLY A 346 5.95 -22.26 58.17
CA GLY A 346 4.70 -22.37 58.95
C GLY A 346 4.08 -21.03 59.38
N CYS A 347 4.70 -19.90 59.03
CA CYS A 347 4.17 -18.55 59.24
C CYS A 347 3.36 -18.08 58.02
N LEU A 348 2.04 -18.04 58.10
CA LEU A 348 1.19 -17.76 56.93
C LEU A 348 0.92 -16.26 56.70
N ILE A 349 1.67 -15.39 57.37
CA ILE A 349 1.69 -13.94 57.19
C ILE A 349 2.88 -13.62 56.28
N GLY A 350 2.63 -12.99 55.14
CA GLY A 350 3.66 -12.65 54.16
C GLY A 350 3.11 -12.54 52.74
N GLU A 351 4.00 -12.28 51.79
CA GLU A 351 3.65 -12.09 50.39
C GLU A 351 3.27 -13.41 49.73
N ARG A 352 2.23 -13.35 48.88
CA ARG A 352 1.85 -14.46 48.02
C ARG A 352 1.92 -14.03 46.57
N ILE A 353 2.62 -14.81 45.77
CA ILE A 353 2.81 -14.56 44.34
C ILE A 353 1.78 -15.39 43.56
N PRO A 354 1.02 -14.81 42.61
CA PRO A 354 0.14 -15.58 41.74
C PRO A 354 0.94 -16.39 40.71
N VAL A 355 0.55 -17.64 40.49
CA VAL A 355 1.06 -18.52 39.44
C VAL A 355 -0.11 -19.15 38.70
N THR A 356 -0.18 -18.92 37.39
CA THR A 356 -1.33 -19.31 36.57
C THR A 356 -1.05 -20.58 35.78
N ALA A 357 -1.99 -21.52 35.82
CA ALA A 357 -2.08 -22.62 34.87
C ALA A 357 -3.07 -22.27 33.77
N THR A 358 -2.60 -22.16 32.53
CA THR A 358 -3.38 -21.77 31.35
C THR A 358 -3.90 -22.99 30.61
N ILE A 359 -5.21 -23.08 30.43
CA ILE A 359 -5.86 -24.10 29.60
C ILE A 359 -6.37 -23.42 28.33
N ASN A 360 -5.71 -23.72 27.21
CA ASN A 360 -6.11 -23.26 25.89
C ASN A 360 -7.15 -24.22 25.32
N ASN A 361 -8.23 -23.67 24.74
CA ASN A 361 -9.27 -24.50 24.13
C ASN A 361 -8.74 -25.19 22.86
N LEU A 362 -9.16 -26.43 22.65
CA LEU A 362 -8.95 -27.14 21.39
C LEU A 362 -9.89 -26.58 20.31
N PRO A 363 -9.48 -26.55 19.03
CA PRO A 363 -10.37 -26.28 17.91
C PRO A 363 -11.58 -27.23 17.91
N VAL A 364 -12.75 -26.71 17.54
CA VAL A 364 -13.95 -27.53 17.30
C VAL A 364 -14.06 -27.75 15.79
N VAL A 365 -13.96 -29.01 15.36
CA VAL A 365 -13.94 -29.40 13.95
C VAL A 365 -14.84 -30.62 13.71
N GLN A 366 -15.24 -30.83 12.46
CA GLN A 366 -15.78 -32.13 12.04
C GLN A 366 -14.64 -33.15 12.04
N SER A 367 -14.77 -34.24 12.81
CA SER A 367 -13.69 -35.23 12.97
C SER A 367 -13.45 -36.07 11.71
N THR A 368 -14.46 -36.17 10.85
CA THR A 368 -14.43 -36.89 9.59
C THR A 368 -15.18 -36.09 8.53
N VAL A 369 -14.55 -35.85 7.39
CA VAL A 369 -15.15 -35.13 6.26
C VAL A 369 -15.04 -36.01 5.01
N GLU A 370 -16.15 -36.17 4.30
CA GLU A 370 -16.16 -36.74 2.95
C GLU A 370 -16.28 -35.60 1.95
N TYR A 371 -15.37 -35.55 0.97
CA TYR A 371 -15.39 -34.52 -0.08
C TYR A 371 -15.37 -35.18 -1.46
N LYS A 372 -16.25 -34.71 -2.34
CA LYS A 372 -16.50 -35.32 -3.65
C LYS A 372 -15.99 -34.41 -4.77
N ASN A 373 -15.39 -34.98 -5.81
CA ASN A 373 -15.10 -34.25 -7.05
C ASN A 373 -15.40 -35.10 -8.30
N CYS A 374 -15.48 -34.44 -9.47
CA CYS A 374 -15.79 -35.06 -10.76
C CYS A 374 -14.64 -35.95 -11.28
N ASP A 375 -14.98 -37.10 -11.87
CA ASP A 375 -14.10 -37.93 -12.71
C ASP A 375 -14.06 -37.36 -14.14
N SER A 376 -13.24 -36.34 -14.35
CA SER A 376 -13.34 -35.54 -15.58
C SER A 376 -12.00 -34.97 -16.02
N ASP A 377 -10.92 -35.69 -15.70
CA ASP A 377 -9.60 -35.37 -16.23
C ASP A 377 -9.51 -35.68 -17.74
N ASN A 378 -8.30 -35.67 -18.30
CA ASN A 378 -8.07 -35.98 -19.72
C ASN A 378 -8.45 -37.45 -20.10
N GLN A 379 -8.88 -38.28 -19.15
CA GLN A 379 -9.33 -39.66 -19.30
C GLN A 379 -10.61 -39.93 -18.46
N PRO A 380 -11.77 -39.39 -18.87
CA PRO A 380 -12.99 -39.49 -18.08
C PRO A 380 -13.35 -40.94 -17.73
N ASN A 381 -13.70 -41.18 -16.46
CA ASN A 381 -14.08 -42.46 -15.85
C ASN A 381 -12.91 -43.39 -15.48
N ASP A 382 -11.70 -42.87 -15.25
CA ASP A 382 -10.55 -43.68 -14.80
C ASP A 382 -10.47 -43.85 -13.28
N GLY A 383 -11.35 -43.17 -12.53
CA GLY A 383 -11.41 -43.22 -11.08
C GLY A 383 -10.37 -42.31 -10.41
N PHE A 384 -9.84 -41.31 -11.12
CA PHE A 384 -8.93 -40.31 -10.57
C PHE A 384 -9.37 -38.87 -10.87
N ALA A 385 -9.06 -37.96 -9.94
CA ALA A 385 -9.37 -36.54 -10.06
C ALA A 385 -8.37 -35.68 -9.27
N ASN A 386 -8.23 -34.42 -9.68
CA ASN A 386 -7.53 -33.39 -8.93
C ASN A 386 -8.49 -32.75 -7.91
N PHE A 387 -8.02 -32.47 -6.71
CA PHE A 387 -8.81 -31.88 -5.62
C PHE A 387 -8.12 -30.61 -5.13
N ASN A 388 -8.89 -29.53 -4.98
CA ASN A 388 -8.43 -28.32 -4.31
C ASN A 388 -8.69 -28.45 -2.80
N LEU A 389 -7.63 -28.70 -2.03
CA LEU A 389 -7.74 -28.92 -0.59
C LEU A 389 -8.22 -27.67 0.18
N ASP A 390 -8.03 -26.47 -0.37
CA ASP A 390 -8.50 -25.24 0.28
C ASP A 390 -10.03 -25.21 0.38
N GLU A 391 -10.72 -25.81 -0.59
CA GLU A 391 -12.19 -25.91 -0.62
C GLU A 391 -12.75 -26.89 0.41
N ILE A 392 -11.92 -27.78 0.94
CA ILE A 392 -12.32 -28.75 1.95
C ILE A 392 -12.34 -28.09 3.34
N THR A 393 -11.54 -27.04 3.55
CA THR A 393 -11.37 -26.38 4.84
C THR A 393 -12.69 -25.92 5.48
N PRO A 394 -13.61 -25.27 4.75
CA PRO A 394 -14.91 -24.87 5.30
C PRO A 394 -15.78 -26.04 5.78
N PHE A 395 -15.64 -27.23 5.19
CA PHE A 395 -16.35 -28.43 5.65
C PHE A 395 -15.78 -28.98 6.97
N ILE A 396 -14.50 -28.71 7.25
CA ILE A 396 -13.83 -29.15 8.49
C ILE A 396 -14.12 -28.19 9.64
N ILE A 397 -13.98 -26.88 9.41
CA ILE A 397 -14.02 -25.86 10.47
C ILE A 397 -15.33 -25.04 10.50
N GLY A 398 -16.22 -25.19 9.52
CA GLY A 398 -17.40 -24.36 9.35
C GLY A 398 -17.03 -22.89 9.16
N ASN A 399 -17.64 -22.01 9.96
CA ASN A 399 -17.38 -20.56 9.94
C ASN A 399 -16.34 -20.10 10.98
N ALA A 400 -15.59 -21.03 11.58
CA ALA A 400 -14.59 -20.69 12.58
C ALA A 400 -13.47 -19.84 11.96
N THR A 401 -13.13 -18.74 12.63
CA THR A 401 -12.04 -17.84 12.23
C THR A 401 -10.83 -18.02 13.16
N ALA A 402 -9.65 -17.56 12.75
CA ALA A 402 -8.40 -17.67 13.50
C ALA A 402 -7.91 -19.11 13.76
N LEU A 403 -8.22 -20.03 12.84
CA LEU A 403 -7.65 -21.37 12.78
C LEU A 403 -6.75 -21.47 11.54
N VAL A 404 -5.68 -22.25 11.64
CA VAL A 404 -4.80 -22.58 10.52
C VAL A 404 -4.99 -24.06 10.20
N THR A 405 -5.27 -24.37 8.94
CA THR A 405 -5.45 -25.75 8.46
C THR A 405 -4.28 -26.15 7.57
N SER A 406 -3.72 -27.34 7.82
CA SER A 406 -2.75 -27.99 6.95
C SER A 406 -3.15 -29.43 6.70
N TYR A 407 -2.78 -29.95 5.53
CA TYR A 407 -3.16 -31.30 5.11
C TYR A 407 -1.93 -32.20 5.03
N HIS A 408 -2.08 -33.46 5.42
CA HIS A 408 -0.98 -34.41 5.56
C HIS A 408 -1.44 -35.81 5.17
N LEU A 409 -0.61 -36.59 4.47
CA LEU A 409 -1.01 -37.92 4.01
C LEU A 409 -1.26 -38.92 5.15
N THR A 410 -0.51 -38.81 6.25
CA THR A 410 -0.63 -39.70 7.41
C THR A 410 -0.99 -38.94 8.69
N TYR A 411 -1.63 -39.63 9.63
CA TYR A 411 -1.96 -39.07 10.93
C TYR A 411 -0.70 -38.63 11.71
N THR A 412 0.39 -39.40 11.62
CA THR A 412 1.67 -39.07 12.26
C THR A 412 2.31 -37.80 11.69
N ASP A 413 2.22 -37.60 10.37
CA ASP A 413 2.67 -36.36 9.73
C ASP A 413 1.83 -35.16 10.18
N ALA A 414 0.51 -35.34 10.35
CA ALA A 414 -0.37 -34.31 10.90
C ALA A 414 -0.08 -34.02 12.39
N GLU A 415 0.26 -35.02 13.21
CA GLU A 415 0.63 -34.78 14.61
C GLU A 415 1.96 -34.04 14.76
N SER A 416 2.92 -34.32 13.88
CA SER A 416 4.27 -33.74 13.92
C SER A 416 4.46 -32.53 12.99
N GLU A 417 3.40 -32.11 12.30
CA GLU A 417 3.39 -31.03 11.31
C GLU A 417 4.48 -31.20 10.22
N GLN A 418 4.64 -32.42 9.70
CA GLN A 418 5.62 -32.75 8.66
C GLN A 418 4.94 -33.05 7.32
N ASN A 419 5.70 -32.97 6.22
CA ASN A 419 5.25 -33.45 4.89
C ASN A 419 3.87 -32.90 4.45
N LYS A 420 3.67 -31.58 4.58
CA LYS A 420 2.42 -30.90 4.18
C LYS A 420 2.10 -31.20 2.70
N LEU A 421 0.85 -31.58 2.44
CA LEU A 421 0.32 -31.79 1.09
C LEU A 421 0.17 -30.46 0.33
N PRO A 422 0.39 -30.46 -0.99
CA PRO A 422 0.10 -29.30 -1.83
C PRO A 422 -1.40 -29.01 -1.88
N THR A 423 -1.76 -27.77 -2.20
CA THR A 423 -3.17 -27.32 -2.35
C THR A 423 -3.92 -28.14 -3.39
N ILE A 424 -3.27 -28.51 -4.50
CA ILE A 424 -3.85 -29.40 -5.51
C ILE A 424 -3.36 -30.82 -5.24
N TYR A 425 -4.28 -31.72 -4.93
CA TYR A 425 -4.00 -33.10 -4.56
C TYR A 425 -4.71 -34.06 -5.49
N ASN A 426 -3.97 -35.03 -6.05
CA ASN A 426 -4.54 -36.06 -6.90
C ASN A 426 -4.69 -37.37 -6.10
N ASN A 427 -5.87 -37.97 -6.17
CA ASN A 427 -6.22 -39.15 -5.37
C ASN A 427 -5.52 -40.46 -5.83
N THR A 428 -4.75 -40.45 -6.92
CA THR A 428 -3.75 -41.50 -7.23
C THR A 428 -2.76 -41.72 -6.09
N ASN A 429 -2.50 -40.70 -5.27
CA ASN A 429 -1.62 -40.76 -4.11
C ASN A 429 -2.33 -41.25 -2.83
N GLY A 430 -3.62 -41.55 -2.90
CA GLY A 430 -4.45 -42.03 -1.80
C GLY A 430 -5.76 -41.26 -1.68
N ASN A 431 -6.83 -41.95 -1.26
CA ASN A 431 -8.15 -41.34 -1.08
C ASN A 431 -8.40 -40.82 0.34
N VAL A 432 -7.47 -41.04 1.28
CA VAL A 432 -7.62 -40.61 2.68
C VAL A 432 -6.37 -39.85 3.10
N PHE A 433 -6.57 -38.70 3.74
CA PHE A 433 -5.51 -37.89 4.34
C PHE A 433 -6.08 -37.17 5.57
N TYR A 434 -5.22 -36.44 6.29
CA TYR A 434 -5.52 -35.85 7.58
C TYR A 434 -5.33 -34.34 7.55
N ALA A 435 -6.33 -33.60 8.01
CA ALA A 435 -6.30 -32.17 8.18
C ALA A 435 -5.96 -31.82 9.63
N ARG A 436 -4.81 -31.18 9.84
CA ARG A 436 -4.41 -30.60 11.12
C ARG A 436 -4.99 -29.19 11.19
N VAL A 437 -5.86 -28.94 12.17
CA VAL A 437 -6.46 -27.63 12.42
C VAL A 437 -5.90 -27.11 13.73
N GLU A 438 -5.25 -25.95 13.70
CA GLU A 438 -4.49 -25.40 14.83
C GLU A 438 -4.95 -23.98 15.20
N THR A 439 -4.98 -23.67 16.51
CA THR A 439 -5.18 -22.31 17.03
C THR A 439 -3.88 -21.51 17.03
N LEU A 440 -3.98 -20.18 17.15
CA LEU A 440 -2.81 -19.32 17.34
C LEU A 440 -1.93 -19.67 18.56
N GLN A 441 -2.48 -20.40 19.54
CA GLN A 441 -1.76 -20.85 20.75
C GLN A 441 -1.09 -22.22 20.59
N GLY A 442 -1.13 -22.81 19.38
CA GLY A 442 -0.50 -24.10 19.08
C GLY A 442 -1.35 -25.32 19.42
N CYS A 443 -2.63 -25.12 19.77
CA CYS A 443 -3.53 -26.23 20.08
C CYS A 443 -4.20 -26.74 18.83
N PHE A 444 -4.10 -28.04 18.57
CA PHE A 444 -4.60 -28.62 17.34
C PHE A 444 -5.51 -29.83 17.55
N VAL A 445 -6.37 -30.07 16.57
CA VAL A 445 -7.15 -31.30 16.39
C VAL A 445 -6.91 -31.78 14.96
N ILE A 446 -6.92 -33.11 14.78
CA ILE A 446 -6.77 -33.74 13.47
C ILE A 446 -8.13 -34.27 13.03
N SER A 447 -8.52 -33.92 11.81
CA SER A 447 -9.71 -34.43 11.11
C SER A 447 -9.28 -35.38 9.99
N GLU A 448 -9.99 -36.48 9.80
CA GLU A 448 -9.79 -37.39 8.68
C GLU A 448 -10.63 -36.93 7.47
N VAL A 449 -9.99 -36.81 6.31
CA VAL A 449 -10.65 -36.43 5.06
C VAL A 449 -10.62 -37.61 4.09
N SER A 450 -11.79 -37.98 3.57
CA SER A 450 -11.99 -39.05 2.60
C SER A 450 -12.47 -38.46 1.28
N LEU A 451 -11.70 -38.69 0.21
CA LEU A 451 -12.05 -38.27 -1.14
C LEU A 451 -12.93 -39.31 -1.81
N LYS A 452 -13.98 -38.83 -2.47
CA LYS A 452 -14.82 -39.64 -3.37
C LYS A 452 -14.86 -39.00 -4.74
N ILE A 453 -15.07 -39.86 -5.73
CA ILE A 453 -15.21 -39.44 -7.11
C ILE A 453 -16.65 -39.66 -7.56
N SER A 454 -17.18 -38.67 -8.25
CA SER A 454 -18.52 -38.67 -8.85
C SER A 454 -18.39 -38.63 -10.38
N THR A 455 -19.20 -39.39 -11.10
CA THR A 455 -19.20 -39.40 -12.57
C THR A 455 -20.21 -38.40 -13.13
N THR A 456 -19.90 -37.78 -14.27
CA THR A 456 -20.85 -36.92 -14.99
C THR A 456 -22.13 -37.67 -15.36
N LEU A 457 -23.28 -37.01 -15.21
CA LEU A 457 -24.61 -37.52 -15.60
C LEU A 457 -25.11 -36.90 -16.91
N LEU A 458 -24.39 -35.93 -17.48
CA LEU A 458 -24.71 -35.36 -18.79
C LEU A 458 -24.38 -36.35 -19.92
N PRO A 459 -25.20 -36.42 -20.98
CA PRO A 459 -24.89 -37.22 -22.16
C PRO A 459 -23.56 -36.79 -22.80
N GLN A 460 -22.78 -37.75 -23.30
CA GLN A 460 -21.44 -37.51 -23.87
C GLN A 460 -21.40 -36.50 -25.04
N ASN A 461 -22.51 -36.32 -25.75
CA ASN A 461 -22.62 -35.39 -26.89
C ASN A 461 -23.48 -34.15 -26.55
N PHE A 462 -23.79 -33.93 -25.28
CA PHE A 462 -24.55 -32.76 -24.88
C PHE A 462 -23.72 -31.49 -25.13
N SER A 463 -24.29 -30.51 -25.80
CA SER A 463 -23.67 -29.20 -25.99
C SER A 463 -24.77 -28.19 -26.29
N THR A 464 -24.67 -27.01 -25.68
CA THR A 464 -25.55 -25.88 -25.95
C THR A 464 -24.77 -24.75 -26.62
N LEU A 465 -25.49 -23.92 -27.38
CA LEU A 465 -24.91 -22.85 -28.19
C LEU A 465 -25.58 -21.53 -27.84
N LEU A 466 -24.77 -20.52 -27.54
CA LEU A 466 -25.18 -19.12 -27.55
C LEU A 466 -24.59 -18.45 -28.78
N GLU A 467 -25.46 -17.86 -29.60
CA GLU A 467 -25.10 -17.31 -30.90
C GLU A 467 -25.63 -15.87 -31.02
N VAL A 468 -24.74 -14.97 -31.41
CA VAL A 468 -25.00 -13.53 -31.61
C VAL A 468 -24.32 -13.06 -32.90
N CYS A 469 -24.76 -11.94 -33.43
CA CYS A 469 -24.07 -11.27 -34.54
C CYS A 469 -23.01 -10.33 -33.97
N ASP A 470 -21.91 -10.14 -34.69
CA ASP A 470 -20.90 -9.12 -34.40
C ASP A 470 -21.57 -7.73 -34.39
N ASP A 471 -21.22 -6.87 -33.43
CA ASP A 471 -21.82 -5.54 -33.25
C ASP A 471 -20.94 -4.39 -33.74
N ASP A 472 -19.73 -4.69 -34.26
CA ASP A 472 -18.78 -3.67 -34.71
C ASP A 472 -18.96 -3.27 -36.18
N ALA A 473 -19.06 -1.96 -36.44
CA ALA A 473 -19.29 -1.40 -37.77
C ALA A 473 -18.06 -1.30 -38.68
N THR A 474 -16.87 -1.39 -38.11
CA THR A 474 -15.62 -1.05 -38.81
C THR A 474 -14.51 -2.08 -38.63
N ASN A 475 -14.66 -2.99 -37.66
CA ASN A 475 -13.69 -4.01 -37.33
C ASN A 475 -14.44 -5.25 -36.86
N LEU A 476 -14.89 -6.09 -37.80
CA LEU A 476 -15.52 -7.38 -37.49
C LEU A 476 -14.46 -8.30 -36.87
N ASP A 477 -14.28 -8.18 -35.56
CA ASP A 477 -13.20 -8.82 -34.82
C ASP A 477 -13.62 -10.14 -34.17
N GLY A 478 -14.91 -10.50 -34.28
CA GLY A 478 -15.45 -11.74 -33.78
C GLY A 478 -15.59 -11.76 -32.26
N PHE A 479 -15.61 -10.60 -31.59
CA PHE A 479 -15.87 -10.47 -30.16
C PHE A 479 -17.26 -9.88 -29.89
N HIS A 480 -17.96 -10.42 -28.89
CA HIS A 480 -19.25 -9.90 -28.45
C HIS A 480 -19.50 -10.26 -26.98
N ASN A 481 -20.41 -9.54 -26.32
CA ASN A 481 -20.86 -9.87 -24.96
C ASN A 481 -21.97 -10.93 -24.97
N PHE A 482 -21.82 -11.97 -24.14
CA PHE A 482 -22.77 -13.06 -23.99
C PHE A 482 -23.39 -13.07 -22.59
N ASP A 483 -24.68 -13.40 -22.53
CA ASP A 483 -25.39 -13.71 -21.29
C ASP A 483 -25.44 -15.25 -21.12
N LEU A 484 -24.46 -15.79 -20.41
CA LEU A 484 -24.32 -17.21 -20.09
C LEU A 484 -25.46 -17.72 -19.19
N SER A 485 -26.20 -16.84 -18.49
CA SER A 485 -27.33 -17.28 -17.65
C SER A 485 -28.45 -17.92 -18.47
N GLN A 486 -28.54 -17.60 -19.77
CA GLN A 486 -29.45 -18.26 -20.70
C GLN A 486 -29.12 -19.75 -20.88
N ALA A 487 -27.83 -20.09 -20.86
CA ALA A 487 -27.39 -21.49 -20.89
C ALA A 487 -27.67 -22.20 -19.55
N THR A 488 -27.60 -21.49 -18.41
CA THR A 488 -27.85 -22.07 -17.08
C THR A 488 -29.20 -22.75 -16.99
N THR A 489 -30.26 -22.12 -17.50
CA THR A 489 -31.61 -22.73 -17.49
C THR A 489 -31.67 -23.96 -18.38
N THR A 490 -30.94 -23.97 -19.50
CA THR A 490 -30.85 -25.12 -20.40
C THR A 490 -30.18 -26.30 -19.69
N PHE A 491 -29.05 -26.07 -19.01
CA PHE A 491 -28.35 -27.10 -18.24
C PHE A 491 -29.21 -27.68 -17.11
N LEU A 492 -29.90 -26.84 -16.33
CA LEU A 492 -30.72 -27.30 -15.20
C LEU A 492 -31.95 -28.10 -15.65
N ASN A 493 -32.50 -27.83 -16.85
CA ASN A 493 -33.65 -28.56 -17.40
C ASN A 493 -33.32 -30.01 -17.80
N GLU A 494 -32.05 -30.37 -17.96
CA GLU A 494 -31.63 -31.76 -18.23
C GLU A 494 -31.78 -32.67 -17.00
N PHE A 495 -31.95 -32.09 -15.80
CA PHE A 495 -32.07 -32.84 -14.55
C PHE A 495 -33.51 -32.79 -14.00
N PRO A 496 -33.98 -33.86 -13.32
CA PRO A 496 -35.28 -33.86 -12.66
C PRO A 496 -35.51 -32.64 -11.74
N ALA A 497 -36.68 -32.02 -11.86
CA ALA A 497 -37.06 -30.83 -11.09
C ALA A 497 -37.05 -31.10 -9.57
N GLY A 498 -36.56 -30.12 -8.79
CA GLY A 498 -36.49 -30.17 -7.32
C GLY A 498 -35.11 -30.51 -6.75
N GLN A 499 -34.09 -30.69 -7.59
CA GLN A 499 -32.70 -30.82 -7.15
C GLN A 499 -32.07 -29.44 -6.90
N ASN A 500 -31.24 -29.33 -5.87
CA ASN A 500 -30.51 -28.12 -5.50
C ASN A 500 -29.15 -28.09 -6.22
N LEU A 501 -29.16 -27.79 -7.52
CA LEU A 501 -27.97 -27.76 -8.36
C LEU A 501 -27.55 -26.31 -8.69
N SER A 502 -26.25 -26.09 -8.82
CA SER A 502 -25.64 -24.86 -9.34
C SER A 502 -24.90 -25.13 -10.65
N VAL A 503 -24.77 -24.10 -11.49
CA VAL A 503 -24.02 -24.15 -12.75
C VAL A 503 -22.96 -23.07 -12.72
N HIS A 504 -21.72 -23.49 -12.93
CA HIS A 504 -20.53 -22.65 -12.89
C HIS A 504 -19.80 -22.73 -14.23
N TYR A 505 -19.14 -21.65 -14.63
CA TYR A 505 -18.53 -21.48 -15.96
C TYR A 505 -17.04 -21.16 -15.87
N TYR A 506 -16.24 -21.73 -16.76
CA TYR A 506 -14.79 -21.60 -16.76
C TYR A 506 -14.24 -21.51 -18.19
N GLU A 507 -13.11 -20.82 -18.36
CA GLU A 507 -12.43 -20.72 -19.66
C GLU A 507 -11.62 -21.98 -19.99
N THR A 508 -11.20 -22.76 -18.99
CA THR A 508 -10.34 -23.95 -19.15
C THR A 508 -10.86 -25.15 -18.35
N LEU A 509 -10.47 -26.36 -18.78
CA LEU A 509 -10.78 -27.59 -18.05
C LEU A 509 -10.10 -27.62 -16.68
N GLU A 510 -8.82 -27.23 -16.62
CA GLU A 510 -8.03 -27.23 -15.38
C GLU A 510 -8.72 -26.38 -14.30
N ASP A 511 -9.14 -25.17 -14.65
CA ASP A 511 -9.86 -24.27 -13.75
C ASP A 511 -11.19 -24.88 -13.27
N ALA A 512 -11.93 -25.55 -14.15
CA ALA A 512 -13.21 -26.19 -13.84
C ALA A 512 -13.06 -27.42 -12.93
N GLU A 513 -11.96 -28.18 -13.03
CA GLU A 513 -11.66 -29.34 -12.18
C GLU A 513 -11.42 -28.96 -10.71
N ILE A 514 -10.74 -27.83 -10.50
CA ILE A 514 -10.30 -27.36 -9.17
C ILE A 514 -11.04 -26.09 -8.70
N ASN A 515 -12.16 -25.75 -9.35
CA ASN A 515 -13.03 -24.61 -9.03
C ASN A 515 -12.30 -23.26 -8.95
N LYS A 516 -11.34 -23.04 -9.84
CA LYS A 516 -10.51 -21.84 -9.86
C LYS A 516 -10.94 -20.91 -10.99
N ASN A 517 -10.76 -19.60 -10.83
CA ASN A 517 -11.02 -18.60 -11.90
C ASN A 517 -12.43 -18.70 -12.52
N GLU A 518 -13.46 -18.96 -11.71
CA GLU A 518 -14.84 -19.01 -12.19
C GLU A 518 -15.25 -17.70 -12.90
N ILE A 519 -15.93 -17.84 -14.03
CA ILE A 519 -16.57 -16.74 -14.74
C ILE A 519 -17.79 -16.28 -13.92
N THR A 520 -17.58 -15.28 -13.07
CA THR A 520 -18.64 -14.74 -12.19
C THR A 520 -19.57 -13.74 -12.89
N GLN A 521 -19.10 -13.07 -13.95
CA GLN A 521 -19.87 -12.08 -14.71
C GLN A 521 -20.70 -12.75 -15.82
N ILE A 522 -21.57 -13.68 -15.43
CA ILE A 522 -22.30 -14.54 -16.37
C ILE A 522 -23.27 -13.80 -17.27
N THR A 523 -23.73 -12.59 -16.93
CA THR A 523 -24.71 -11.84 -17.75
C THR A 523 -24.06 -10.92 -18.79
N ASN A 524 -22.73 -10.79 -18.80
CA ASN A 524 -22.01 -9.89 -19.70
C ASN A 524 -20.57 -10.37 -19.96
N TYR A 525 -20.42 -11.64 -20.33
CA TYR A 525 -19.12 -12.25 -20.59
C TYR A 525 -18.69 -12.02 -22.06
N THR A 526 -17.55 -11.36 -22.28
CA THR A 526 -16.96 -11.23 -23.62
C THR A 526 -16.10 -12.45 -23.94
N ASN A 527 -16.31 -13.07 -25.11
CA ASN A 527 -15.45 -14.16 -25.56
C ASN A 527 -13.98 -13.73 -25.68
N LYS A 528 -13.06 -14.69 -25.49
CA LYS A 528 -11.60 -14.51 -25.57
C LYS A 528 -10.99 -15.08 -26.85
N THR A 529 -11.73 -15.93 -27.55
CA THR A 529 -11.37 -16.46 -28.87
C THR A 529 -12.35 -15.92 -29.90
N ALA A 530 -11.83 -15.20 -30.91
CA ALA A 530 -12.64 -14.60 -31.97
C ALA A 530 -13.50 -15.63 -32.69
N TYR A 531 -14.73 -15.25 -33.02
CA TYR A 531 -15.77 -16.02 -33.73
C TYR A 531 -16.31 -17.26 -33.00
N SER A 532 -15.48 -18.00 -32.27
CA SER A 532 -15.93 -19.17 -31.52
C SER A 532 -15.06 -19.46 -30.31
N GLN A 533 -15.71 -19.67 -29.16
CA GLN A 533 -15.07 -20.11 -27.93
C GLN A 533 -15.89 -21.22 -27.27
N ASP A 534 -15.22 -22.28 -26.82
CA ASP A 534 -15.82 -23.28 -25.93
C ASP A 534 -15.64 -22.83 -24.47
N ILE A 535 -16.69 -22.99 -23.67
CA ILE A 535 -16.75 -22.69 -22.24
C ILE A 535 -16.97 -24.00 -21.48
N PHE A 536 -16.15 -24.21 -20.46
CA PHE A 536 -16.27 -25.35 -19.56
C PHE A 536 -17.35 -25.07 -18.53
N VAL A 537 -18.21 -26.06 -18.32
CA VAL A 537 -19.38 -25.96 -17.45
C VAL A 537 -19.23 -27.02 -16.37
N ARG A 538 -19.37 -26.58 -15.12
CA ARG A 538 -19.44 -27.44 -13.95
C ARG A 538 -20.84 -27.36 -13.35
N ILE A 539 -21.44 -28.51 -13.10
CA ILE A 539 -22.75 -28.64 -12.46
C ILE A 539 -22.56 -29.49 -11.22
N GLU A 540 -22.91 -28.94 -10.08
CA GLU A 540 -22.74 -29.61 -8.79
C GLU A 540 -23.96 -29.43 -7.88
N SER A 541 -24.13 -30.35 -6.93
CA SER A 541 -25.15 -30.23 -5.90
C SER A 541 -24.67 -29.38 -4.74
N ASN A 542 -25.45 -28.35 -4.41
CA ASN A 542 -25.23 -27.53 -3.22
C ASN A 542 -25.50 -28.29 -1.90
N ASP A 543 -26.10 -29.49 -1.95
CA ASP A 543 -26.43 -30.28 -0.76
C ASP A 543 -25.27 -31.17 -0.30
N ASN A 544 -24.46 -31.69 -1.23
CA ASN A 544 -23.46 -32.71 -0.93
C ASN A 544 -22.19 -32.67 -1.82
N GLY A 545 -22.05 -31.67 -2.70
CA GLY A 545 -20.91 -31.52 -3.60
C GLY A 545 -20.81 -32.58 -4.71
N GLU A 546 -21.87 -33.36 -4.95
CA GLU A 546 -21.87 -34.34 -6.05
C GLU A 546 -21.76 -33.64 -7.40
N CYS A 547 -20.92 -34.21 -8.26
CA CYS A 547 -20.74 -33.74 -9.63
C CYS A 547 -21.84 -34.29 -10.54
N PHE A 548 -22.59 -33.41 -11.16
CA PHE A 548 -23.62 -33.74 -12.15
C PHE A 548 -23.12 -33.57 -13.58
N GLY A 549 -22.12 -32.71 -13.78
CA GLY A 549 -21.39 -32.65 -15.04
C GLY A 549 -20.19 -31.72 -15.00
N LEU A 550 -19.10 -32.14 -15.65
CA LEU A 550 -17.95 -31.29 -15.98
C LEU A 550 -17.57 -31.52 -17.44
N GLY A 551 -17.34 -30.45 -18.19
CA GLY A 551 -16.92 -30.54 -19.59
C GLY A 551 -17.20 -29.27 -20.41
N ASN A 552 -16.74 -29.25 -21.66
CA ASN A 552 -16.96 -28.16 -22.61
C ASN A 552 -18.38 -28.20 -23.22
N TYR A 553 -19.38 -28.00 -22.36
CA TYR A 553 -20.79 -28.14 -22.77
C TYR A 553 -21.41 -26.87 -23.33
N LEU A 554 -20.75 -25.71 -23.28
CA LEU A 554 -21.25 -24.45 -23.84
C LEU A 554 -20.34 -23.94 -24.94
N LYS A 555 -20.90 -23.65 -26.11
CA LYS A 555 -20.21 -22.99 -27.21
C LYS A 555 -20.74 -21.58 -27.42
N LEU A 556 -19.84 -20.61 -27.52
CA LEU A 556 -20.14 -19.23 -27.91
C LEU A 556 -19.81 -19.06 -29.39
N ARG A 557 -20.69 -18.40 -30.14
CA ARG A 557 -20.50 -18.09 -31.56
C ARG A 557 -20.87 -16.65 -31.87
N VAL A 558 -19.93 -15.95 -32.51
CA VAL A 558 -20.15 -14.61 -33.09
C VAL A 558 -20.19 -14.78 -34.60
N ASN A 559 -21.29 -14.35 -35.22
CA ASN A 559 -21.48 -14.41 -36.66
C ASN A 559 -21.09 -13.09 -37.32
N ASP A 560 -20.38 -13.18 -38.45
CA ASP A 560 -20.01 -12.02 -39.26
C ASP A 560 -21.24 -11.27 -39.78
N LEU A 561 -21.13 -9.95 -39.83
CA LEU A 561 -22.11 -9.10 -40.51
C LEU A 561 -21.95 -9.23 -42.04
N PRO A 562 -23.06 -9.14 -42.80
CA PRO A 562 -22.99 -9.10 -44.26
C PRO A 562 -22.15 -7.93 -44.79
N GLU A 563 -21.15 -8.21 -45.62
CA GLU A 563 -20.38 -7.19 -46.34
C GLU A 563 -20.88 -7.05 -47.79
N PHE A 564 -21.15 -5.82 -48.23
CA PHE A 564 -21.57 -5.54 -49.61
C PHE A 564 -21.16 -4.12 -50.02
N GLN A 565 -21.17 -3.87 -51.33
CA GLN A 565 -20.89 -2.56 -51.90
C GLN A 565 -22.08 -2.07 -52.72
N VAL A 566 -22.19 -0.75 -52.86
CA VAL A 566 -23.18 -0.09 -53.70
C VAL A 566 -22.53 0.44 -54.97
N GLY A 567 -23.28 0.50 -56.07
CA GLY A 567 -22.83 1.11 -57.33
C GLY A 567 -22.41 2.59 -57.20
N GLN A 568 -21.90 3.15 -58.29
CA GLN A 568 -21.43 4.55 -58.33
C GLN A 568 -22.59 5.55 -58.24
N THR A 569 -22.29 6.77 -57.83
CA THR A 569 -23.24 7.90 -57.85
C THR A 569 -23.88 8.04 -59.23
N ASN A 570 -25.21 7.98 -59.28
CA ASN A 570 -25.97 8.19 -60.50
C ASN A 570 -26.47 9.63 -60.56
N PHE A 571 -26.61 10.15 -61.78
CA PHE A 571 -27.14 11.48 -62.03
C PHE A 571 -28.53 11.36 -62.66
N PHE A 572 -29.48 12.13 -62.13
CA PHE A 572 -30.84 12.23 -62.62
C PHE A 572 -30.98 13.49 -63.48
N CYS A 573 -31.20 13.28 -64.79
CA CYS A 573 -31.30 14.35 -65.77
C CYS A 573 -32.67 15.02 -65.74
N LEU A 574 -32.75 16.28 -65.31
CA LEU A 574 -34.02 17.00 -65.19
C LEU A 574 -34.70 17.28 -66.55
N ASN A 575 -33.93 17.41 -67.62
CA ASN A 575 -34.44 17.62 -68.98
C ASN A 575 -35.03 16.35 -69.62
N ASN A 576 -34.66 15.17 -69.13
CA ASN A 576 -35.17 13.90 -69.62
C ASN A 576 -35.25 12.91 -68.43
N PRO A 577 -36.30 13.00 -67.61
CA PRO A 577 -36.42 12.20 -66.40
C PRO A 577 -36.61 10.72 -66.76
N GLU A 578 -35.56 9.93 -66.54
CA GLU A 578 -35.56 8.47 -66.72
C GLU A 578 -35.37 7.77 -65.38
N THR A 579 -35.85 6.53 -65.28
CA THR A 579 -35.67 5.70 -64.09
C THR A 579 -34.21 5.30 -63.93
N ILE A 580 -33.68 5.43 -62.72
CA ILE A 580 -32.32 5.01 -62.37
C ILE A 580 -32.41 3.72 -61.54
N THR A 581 -31.74 2.66 -61.99
CA THR A 581 -31.61 1.43 -61.22
C THR A 581 -30.40 1.53 -60.27
N LEU A 582 -30.67 1.54 -58.97
CA LEU A 582 -29.66 1.36 -57.94
C LEU A 582 -29.49 -0.13 -57.69
N TYR A 583 -28.25 -0.57 -57.50
CA TYR A 583 -27.94 -1.98 -57.25
C TYR A 583 -26.84 -2.11 -56.21
N THR A 584 -26.92 -3.19 -55.46
CA THR A 584 -25.81 -3.69 -54.66
C THR A 584 -24.99 -4.68 -55.49
N TYR A 585 -23.71 -4.79 -55.17
CA TYR A 585 -22.89 -5.91 -55.61
C TYR A 585 -22.12 -6.45 -54.41
N ASN A 586 -22.02 -7.76 -54.38
CA ASN A 586 -21.34 -8.49 -53.34
C ASN A 586 -20.33 -9.44 -53.98
N THR A 587 -19.14 -9.55 -53.40
CA THR A 587 -18.11 -10.48 -53.83
C THR A 587 -18.16 -11.81 -53.08
N ASN A 588 -18.80 -11.89 -51.90
CA ASN A 588 -18.71 -13.03 -50.99
C ASN A 588 -20.03 -13.34 -50.20
N GLY A 589 -21.13 -13.67 -50.87
CA GLY A 589 -22.31 -14.25 -50.18
C GLY A 589 -23.67 -14.07 -50.87
N VAL A 590 -24.68 -14.78 -50.36
CA VAL A 590 -26.10 -14.60 -50.73
C VAL A 590 -26.82 -13.95 -49.56
N PHE A 591 -27.26 -12.70 -49.74
CA PHE A 591 -27.94 -11.90 -48.71
C PHE A 591 -29.31 -11.46 -49.20
N ASN A 592 -30.23 -11.27 -48.26
CA ASN A 592 -31.43 -10.48 -48.51
C ASN A 592 -31.10 -9.00 -48.33
N TYR A 593 -31.83 -8.10 -49.01
CA TYR A 593 -31.58 -6.67 -48.91
C TYR A 593 -32.84 -5.95 -48.43
N GLU A 594 -32.65 -4.79 -47.82
CA GLU A 594 -33.73 -3.87 -47.50
C GLU A 594 -33.31 -2.45 -47.90
N TRP A 595 -33.98 -1.89 -48.91
CA TRP A 595 -33.81 -0.51 -49.35
C TRP A 595 -34.84 0.39 -48.69
N SER A 596 -34.42 1.54 -48.17
CA SER A 596 -35.29 2.54 -47.58
C SER A 596 -35.00 3.96 -48.08
N ASP A 597 -35.98 4.85 -47.96
CA ASP A 597 -35.77 6.29 -48.14
C ASP A 597 -35.04 6.91 -46.92
N VAL A 598 -34.75 8.21 -46.99
CA VAL A 598 -34.14 8.99 -45.89
C VAL A 598 -34.98 9.03 -44.61
N ASN A 599 -36.28 8.69 -44.68
CA ASN A 599 -37.18 8.64 -43.54
C ASN A 599 -37.33 7.21 -42.96
N GLY A 600 -36.59 6.24 -43.50
CA GLY A 600 -36.62 4.85 -43.07
C GLY A 600 -37.82 4.05 -43.60
N ILE A 601 -38.54 4.55 -44.60
CA ILE A 601 -39.63 3.80 -45.24
C ILE A 601 -39.01 2.78 -46.19
N VAL A 602 -39.29 1.49 -45.96
CA VAL A 602 -38.84 0.40 -46.83
C VAL A 602 -39.51 0.49 -48.20
N LEU A 603 -38.69 0.52 -49.26
CA LEU A 603 -39.08 0.69 -50.65
C LEU A 603 -38.93 -0.61 -51.46
N SER A 604 -37.95 -1.45 -51.15
CA SER A 604 -37.66 -2.71 -51.86
C SER A 604 -36.90 -3.68 -50.95
N THR A 605 -37.05 -4.98 -51.20
CA THR A 605 -36.25 -6.04 -50.57
C THR A 605 -35.37 -6.83 -51.56
N SER A 606 -35.31 -6.38 -52.80
CA SER A 606 -34.45 -6.94 -53.85
C SER A 606 -33.03 -6.38 -53.76
N ASN A 607 -32.05 -7.03 -54.41
CA ASN A 607 -30.69 -6.51 -54.55
C ASN A 607 -30.60 -5.25 -55.46
N THR A 608 -31.71 -4.88 -56.10
CA THR A 608 -31.85 -3.65 -56.88
C THR A 608 -33.13 -2.89 -56.52
N ILE A 609 -33.13 -1.58 -56.81
CA ILE A 609 -34.30 -0.71 -56.74
C ILE A 609 -34.29 0.28 -57.90
N ASP A 610 -35.46 0.51 -58.48
CA ASP A 610 -35.67 1.52 -59.51
C ASP A 610 -36.22 2.81 -58.87
N VAL A 611 -35.49 3.91 -59.01
CA VAL A 611 -35.85 5.21 -58.43
C VAL A 611 -36.12 6.25 -59.52
N THR A 612 -37.08 7.14 -59.25
CA THR A 612 -37.56 8.15 -60.21
C THR A 612 -37.38 9.58 -59.71
N MET A 613 -36.71 9.76 -58.57
CA MET A 613 -36.44 11.06 -57.96
C MET A 613 -34.99 11.11 -57.47
N PRO A 614 -34.34 12.29 -57.50
CA PRO A 614 -33.06 12.47 -56.84
C PRO A 614 -33.23 12.40 -55.31
N GLY A 615 -32.19 11.96 -54.61
CA GLY A 615 -32.24 11.78 -53.16
C GLY A 615 -31.17 10.83 -52.64
N ILE A 616 -31.19 10.64 -51.31
CA ILE A 616 -30.36 9.65 -50.62
C ILE A 616 -31.22 8.46 -50.27
N TYR A 617 -30.80 7.29 -50.73
CA TYR A 617 -31.40 6.00 -50.43
C TYR A 617 -30.48 5.21 -49.50
N GLN A 618 -31.04 4.39 -48.63
CA GLN A 618 -30.27 3.54 -47.72
C GLN A 618 -30.52 2.09 -48.06
N VAL A 619 -29.50 1.25 -47.90
CA VAL A 619 -29.63 -0.20 -48.06
C VAL A 619 -28.90 -0.94 -46.95
N LYS A 620 -29.53 -2.00 -46.44
CA LYS A 620 -28.94 -2.99 -45.55
C LYS A 620 -28.94 -4.36 -46.21
N ALA A 621 -27.98 -5.21 -45.84
CA ALA A 621 -27.95 -6.62 -46.19
C ALA A 621 -28.21 -7.48 -44.95
N ILE A 622 -28.90 -8.62 -45.10
CA ILE A 622 -29.30 -9.52 -44.04
C ILE A 622 -28.82 -10.94 -44.37
N SER A 623 -28.04 -11.57 -43.47
CA SER A 623 -27.55 -12.94 -43.65
C SER A 623 -28.65 -13.99 -43.46
N ASN A 624 -28.38 -15.22 -43.88
CA ASN A 624 -29.26 -16.37 -43.59
C ASN A 624 -29.38 -16.71 -42.09
N LEU A 625 -28.44 -16.24 -41.27
CA LEU A 625 -28.45 -16.36 -39.81
C LEU A 625 -29.13 -15.16 -39.13
N GLY A 626 -29.64 -14.19 -39.91
CA GLY A 626 -30.37 -13.03 -39.39
C GLY A 626 -29.51 -11.84 -38.98
N CYS A 627 -28.21 -11.82 -39.31
CA CYS A 627 -27.34 -10.68 -39.01
C CYS A 627 -27.56 -9.56 -40.03
N GLU A 628 -27.83 -8.35 -39.55
CA GLU A 628 -28.04 -7.15 -40.37
C GLU A 628 -26.75 -6.34 -40.48
N SER A 629 -26.37 -5.96 -41.70
CA SER A 629 -25.29 -4.99 -41.91
C SER A 629 -25.71 -3.59 -41.45
N PHE A 630 -24.73 -2.72 -41.27
CA PHE A 630 -24.98 -1.28 -41.20
C PHE A 630 -25.57 -0.75 -42.51
N ALA A 631 -26.36 0.33 -42.42
CA ALA A 631 -26.99 0.96 -43.56
C ALA A 631 -25.95 1.72 -44.41
N VAL A 632 -25.91 1.44 -45.71
CA VAL A 632 -25.04 2.13 -46.68
C VAL A 632 -25.88 3.15 -47.45
N ASN A 633 -25.40 4.40 -47.54
CA ASN A 633 -26.05 5.47 -48.29
C ASN A 633 -25.71 5.37 -49.78
N TYR A 634 -26.72 5.52 -50.64
CA TYR A 634 -26.61 5.63 -52.09
C TYR A 634 -27.25 6.96 -52.54
N SER A 635 -26.43 7.88 -53.04
CA SER A 635 -26.87 9.20 -53.49
C SER A 635 -27.18 9.23 -54.98
N VAL A 636 -28.33 9.80 -55.34
CA VAL A 636 -28.72 10.18 -56.69
C VAL A 636 -28.74 11.70 -56.78
N LEU A 637 -27.82 12.26 -57.56
CA LEU A 637 -27.65 13.71 -57.71
C LEU A 637 -28.40 14.23 -58.94
N GLU A 638 -28.83 15.49 -58.92
CA GLU A 638 -29.46 16.13 -60.08
C GLU A 638 -28.44 16.69 -61.07
N SER A 639 -28.73 16.62 -62.38
CA SER A 639 -27.94 17.24 -63.47
C SER A 639 -28.85 17.68 -64.62
N ASP A 640 -28.39 18.58 -65.48
CA ASP A 640 -29.16 19.12 -66.62
C ASP A 640 -28.21 19.58 -67.76
N THR A 641 -28.76 19.79 -68.96
CA THR A 641 -28.07 20.44 -70.08
C THR A 641 -27.74 21.91 -69.82
N ALA A 642 -26.66 22.39 -70.44
CA ALA A 642 -26.23 23.78 -70.30
C ALA A 642 -27.22 24.78 -70.92
N LYS A 643 -27.37 25.95 -70.30
CA LYS A 643 -28.19 27.07 -70.78
C LYS A 643 -27.30 28.16 -71.39
N LEU A 644 -27.36 28.32 -72.72
CA LEU A 644 -26.55 29.29 -73.48
C LEU A 644 -27.39 30.45 -74.01
N ASN A 645 -26.85 31.67 -73.91
CA ASN A 645 -27.40 32.90 -74.48
C ASN A 645 -26.27 33.88 -74.82
N ASN A 646 -26.59 35.03 -75.43
CA ASN A 646 -25.57 36.02 -75.80
C ASN A 646 -24.85 36.66 -74.59
N ASP A 647 -25.47 36.67 -73.41
CA ASP A 647 -24.92 37.34 -72.22
C ASP A 647 -23.75 36.56 -71.59
N VAL A 648 -23.68 35.25 -71.84
CA VAL A 648 -22.61 34.37 -71.35
C VAL A 648 -21.45 34.21 -72.34
N ILE A 649 -21.54 34.81 -73.54
CA ILE A 649 -20.50 34.70 -74.57
C ILE A 649 -19.76 36.03 -74.71
N CYS A 650 -18.44 36.00 -74.61
CA CYS A 650 -17.57 37.15 -74.87
C CYS A 650 -16.64 36.87 -76.05
N ILE A 651 -16.58 37.80 -77.00
CA ILE A 651 -15.77 37.67 -78.22
C ILE A 651 -14.73 38.79 -78.26
N VAL A 652 -13.48 38.42 -78.53
CA VAL A 652 -12.39 39.35 -78.85
C VAL A 652 -12.01 39.13 -80.31
N GLU A 653 -12.17 40.17 -81.13
CA GLU A 653 -12.03 40.11 -82.59
C GLU A 653 -11.16 41.25 -83.14
N VAL A 654 -10.73 41.13 -84.41
CA VAL A 654 -9.78 42.05 -85.06
C VAL A 654 -8.48 42.20 -84.25
N SER A 655 -8.01 41.11 -83.67
CA SER A 655 -6.80 41.01 -82.85
C SER A 655 -5.78 40.08 -83.53
N ASP A 656 -4.51 40.13 -83.08
CA ASP A 656 -3.53 39.10 -83.46
C ASP A 656 -3.88 37.72 -82.88
N ASN A 657 -4.71 37.69 -81.84
CA ASN A 657 -5.28 36.48 -81.25
C ASN A 657 -6.78 36.71 -81.01
N ASN A 658 -7.61 36.33 -81.97
CA ASN A 658 -9.05 36.32 -81.79
C ASN A 658 -9.45 35.19 -80.84
N SER A 659 -10.37 35.46 -79.90
CA SER A 659 -10.78 34.49 -78.91
C SER A 659 -12.27 34.55 -78.60
N ILE A 660 -12.84 33.40 -78.25
CA ILE A 660 -14.18 33.27 -77.69
C ILE A 660 -14.01 32.81 -76.24
N SER A 661 -14.65 33.46 -75.28
CA SER A 661 -14.70 33.00 -73.90
C SER A 661 -16.13 32.90 -73.41
N ILE A 662 -16.46 31.82 -72.73
CA ILE A 662 -17.77 31.58 -72.13
C ILE A 662 -17.67 31.99 -70.66
N ASN A 663 -18.33 33.07 -70.29
CA ASN A 663 -18.41 33.51 -68.90
C ASN A 663 -19.51 32.73 -68.18
N TYR A 664 -19.12 31.95 -67.16
CA TYR A 664 -20.03 31.08 -66.42
C TYR A 664 -19.99 31.33 -64.91
N ASP A 665 -19.72 32.57 -64.48
CA ASP A 665 -19.79 32.91 -63.06
C ASP A 665 -21.16 32.52 -62.46
N ASN A 666 -21.16 31.86 -61.30
CA ASN A 666 -22.33 31.47 -60.50
C ASN A 666 -23.42 30.62 -61.19
N ASN A 667 -23.07 29.45 -61.72
CA ASN A 667 -24.05 28.44 -62.16
C ASN A 667 -25.01 28.92 -63.26
N THR A 668 -24.63 29.96 -64.00
CA THR A 668 -25.44 30.57 -65.06
C THR A 668 -25.74 29.61 -66.22
N LEU A 669 -24.90 28.59 -66.40
CA LEU A 669 -25.13 27.50 -67.36
C LEU A 669 -26.08 26.41 -66.85
N GLY A 670 -26.45 26.36 -65.57
CA GLY A 670 -27.33 25.31 -64.99
C GLY A 670 -26.62 24.41 -63.97
N ILE A 671 -27.27 23.31 -63.58
CA ILE A 671 -26.86 22.40 -62.48
C ILE A 671 -25.98 21.21 -62.91
N GLY A 672 -25.51 21.18 -64.17
CA GLY A 672 -24.62 20.13 -64.69
C GLY A 672 -23.12 20.44 -64.56
N ASN A 673 -22.29 19.51 -65.04
CA ASN A 673 -20.83 19.63 -65.10
C ASN A 673 -20.38 19.68 -66.56
N TYR A 674 -19.93 20.83 -67.04
CA TYR A 674 -19.85 21.08 -68.48
C TYR A 674 -18.42 21.05 -69.05
N GLU A 675 -18.30 20.61 -70.31
CA GLU A 675 -17.12 20.75 -71.15
C GLU A 675 -17.48 21.37 -72.52
N PHE A 676 -16.50 21.97 -73.18
CA PHE A 676 -16.71 22.89 -74.30
C PHE A 676 -15.92 22.45 -75.54
N ALA A 677 -16.51 22.51 -76.73
CA ALA A 677 -15.85 22.29 -78.01
C ALA A 677 -16.19 23.39 -79.02
N LEU A 678 -15.31 23.61 -80.01
CA LEU A 678 -15.50 24.60 -81.07
C LEU A 678 -15.60 23.90 -82.44
N ASP A 679 -16.61 24.28 -83.22
CA ASP A 679 -16.95 23.89 -84.60
C ASP A 679 -17.23 22.41 -84.87
N ASN A 680 -17.02 21.53 -83.89
CA ASN A 680 -17.30 20.11 -84.01
C ASN A 680 -18.02 19.57 -82.77
N GLU A 681 -19.23 19.06 -82.98
CA GLU A 681 -20.06 18.42 -81.95
C GLU A 681 -19.40 17.20 -81.31
N ASN A 682 -18.48 16.54 -82.02
CA ASN A 682 -17.75 15.39 -81.48
C ASN A 682 -16.43 15.77 -80.80
N GLY A 683 -16.14 17.07 -80.68
CA GLY A 683 -14.93 17.58 -80.04
C GLY A 683 -13.76 17.85 -80.99
N PRO A 684 -12.55 18.08 -80.46
CA PRO A 684 -12.14 17.83 -79.08
C PRO A 684 -12.83 18.77 -78.07
N TYR A 685 -13.26 18.20 -76.95
CA TYR A 685 -13.80 18.94 -75.81
C TYR A 685 -12.69 19.33 -74.84
N GLN A 686 -12.85 20.48 -74.19
CA GLN A 686 -11.95 21.02 -73.20
C GLN A 686 -12.74 21.59 -72.00
N ASP A 687 -12.12 21.56 -70.82
CA ASP A 687 -12.68 22.16 -69.61
C ASP A 687 -12.54 23.68 -69.61
N SER A 688 -11.58 24.20 -70.39
CA SER A 688 -11.38 25.63 -70.53
C SER A 688 -12.54 26.25 -71.30
N THR A 689 -13.10 27.33 -70.76
CA THR A 689 -14.14 28.11 -71.42
C THR A 689 -13.64 29.06 -72.48
N VAL A 690 -12.34 29.04 -72.77
CA VAL A 690 -11.69 29.99 -73.68
C VAL A 690 -11.11 29.26 -74.89
N PHE A 691 -11.53 29.69 -76.07
CA PHE A 691 -10.95 29.31 -77.35
C PHE A 691 -10.09 30.47 -77.85
N THR A 692 -8.84 30.21 -78.21
CA THR A 692 -7.90 31.22 -78.71
C THR A 692 -7.47 30.89 -80.15
N ASN A 693 -6.90 31.88 -80.84
CA ASN A 693 -6.49 31.81 -82.25
C ASN A 693 -7.63 31.39 -83.18
N VAL A 694 -8.85 31.80 -82.85
CA VAL A 694 -10.03 31.43 -83.63
C VAL A 694 -10.02 32.20 -84.95
N LEU A 695 -10.17 31.49 -86.06
CA LEU A 695 -10.16 32.11 -87.38
C LEU A 695 -11.34 33.08 -87.53
N ALA A 696 -11.20 34.08 -88.39
CA ALA A 696 -12.32 34.96 -88.69
C ALA A 696 -13.36 34.23 -89.54
N GLY A 697 -14.62 34.24 -89.11
CA GLY A 697 -15.68 33.43 -89.72
C GLY A 697 -16.88 33.17 -88.82
N ARG A 698 -17.70 32.21 -89.25
CA ARG A 698 -18.85 31.67 -88.50
C ARG A 698 -18.39 30.45 -87.72
N HIS A 699 -18.76 30.35 -86.45
CA HIS A 699 -18.36 29.29 -85.54
C HIS A 699 -19.53 28.75 -84.72
N PHE A 700 -19.41 27.51 -84.24
CA PHE A 700 -20.35 26.89 -83.30
C PHE A 700 -19.64 26.45 -82.03
N ILE A 701 -20.16 26.85 -80.87
CA ILE A 701 -19.71 26.38 -79.56
C ILE A 701 -20.63 25.22 -79.17
N TYR A 702 -20.05 24.09 -78.78
CA TYR A 702 -20.77 22.95 -78.24
C TYR A 702 -20.46 22.80 -76.75
N VAL A 703 -21.49 22.64 -75.93
CA VAL A 703 -21.37 22.46 -74.48
C VAL A 703 -22.06 21.17 -74.07
N ARG A 704 -21.28 20.23 -73.53
CA ARG A 704 -21.74 18.90 -73.15
C ARG A 704 -21.71 18.74 -71.64
N ASP A 705 -22.79 18.20 -71.07
CA ASP A 705 -22.80 17.76 -69.67
C ASP A 705 -22.05 16.43 -69.54
N LYS A 706 -20.99 16.43 -68.73
CA LYS A 706 -20.14 15.27 -68.43
C LYS A 706 -20.89 14.18 -67.67
N ASN A 707 -21.98 14.55 -66.97
CA ASN A 707 -22.83 13.60 -66.28
C ASN A 707 -23.81 12.88 -67.24
N GLY A 708 -23.79 13.21 -68.53
CA GLY A 708 -24.51 12.48 -69.58
C GLY A 708 -25.87 13.06 -69.97
N CYS A 709 -26.29 14.21 -69.44
CA CYS A 709 -27.63 14.74 -69.69
C CYS A 709 -27.83 15.38 -71.07
N GLY A 710 -26.77 15.54 -71.86
CA GLY A 710 -26.84 15.94 -73.27
C GLY A 710 -25.84 17.03 -73.67
N THR A 711 -25.94 17.47 -74.93
CA THR A 711 -25.10 18.52 -75.53
C THR A 711 -25.98 19.61 -76.14
N VAL A 712 -25.57 20.87 -75.97
CA VAL A 712 -26.22 22.04 -76.59
C VAL A 712 -25.22 22.79 -77.48
N SER A 713 -25.69 23.48 -78.52
CA SER A 713 -24.86 24.26 -79.44
C SER A 713 -25.25 25.74 -79.50
N PHE A 714 -24.29 26.64 -79.67
CA PHE A 714 -24.50 28.07 -79.81
C PHE A 714 -23.67 28.66 -80.95
N GLU A 715 -24.28 29.52 -81.78
CA GLU A 715 -23.65 30.10 -82.97
C GLU A 715 -23.02 31.46 -82.69
N VAL A 716 -21.80 31.70 -83.19
CA VAL A 716 -21.08 32.98 -83.04
C VAL A 716 -20.34 33.39 -84.32
N PHE A 717 -20.02 34.68 -84.46
CA PHE A 717 -19.27 35.24 -85.60
C PHE A 717 -18.04 36.01 -85.10
N ILE A 718 -16.89 35.85 -85.77
CA ILE A 718 -15.64 36.56 -85.45
C ILE A 718 -15.19 37.40 -86.64
N LEU A 719 -15.21 38.73 -86.48
CA LEU A 719 -14.77 39.67 -87.50
C LEU A 719 -13.26 39.60 -87.76
N GLY A 720 -12.86 39.64 -89.04
CA GLY A 720 -11.46 39.78 -89.40
C GLY A 720 -11.19 40.12 -90.85
N PHE A 721 -9.97 40.64 -91.07
CA PHE A 721 -9.48 41.09 -92.37
C PHE A 721 -8.29 40.21 -92.78
N PRO A 722 -8.37 39.48 -93.91
CA PRO A 722 -7.26 38.64 -94.37
C PRO A 722 -5.98 39.46 -94.59
N LYS A 723 -4.86 39.02 -94.01
CA LYS A 723 -3.56 39.71 -94.12
C LYS A 723 -2.91 39.53 -95.51
N PHE A 724 -3.33 38.53 -96.27
CA PHE A 724 -2.89 38.32 -97.66
C PHE A 724 -3.94 37.52 -98.44
N PHE A 725 -3.78 37.49 -99.76
CA PHE A 725 -4.52 36.59 -100.64
C PHE A 725 -3.67 36.27 -101.88
N THR A 726 -3.93 35.13 -102.52
CA THR A 726 -3.16 34.53 -103.62
C THR A 726 -4.04 34.25 -104.81
N PRO A 727 -4.32 35.23 -105.70
CA PRO A 727 -5.16 35.02 -106.88
C PRO A 727 -4.43 34.20 -107.95
N ASN A 728 -4.34 32.88 -107.74
CA ASN A 728 -3.72 31.88 -108.62
C ASN A 728 -4.73 30.87 -109.19
N ASN A 729 -6.00 30.99 -108.80
CA ASN A 729 -7.15 30.20 -109.21
C ASN A 729 -7.08 28.72 -108.78
N ASP A 730 -6.48 28.45 -107.62
CA ASP A 730 -6.42 27.11 -106.99
C ASP A 730 -7.60 26.82 -106.03
N GLY A 731 -8.48 27.81 -105.84
CA GLY A 731 -9.62 27.77 -104.94
C GLY A 731 -9.31 28.25 -103.51
N ILE A 732 -8.05 28.56 -103.18
CA ILE A 732 -7.58 28.88 -101.83
C ILE A 732 -7.05 30.32 -101.80
N ASN A 733 -7.71 31.16 -101.00
CA ASN A 733 -7.34 32.58 -100.85
C ASN A 733 -7.26 33.34 -102.20
N ASP A 734 -8.00 32.93 -103.22
CA ASP A 734 -8.00 33.58 -104.53
C ASP A 734 -8.59 34.99 -104.52
N THR A 735 -9.41 35.29 -103.52
CA THR A 735 -10.06 36.58 -103.38
C THR A 735 -9.94 37.11 -101.96
N TRP A 736 -9.95 38.43 -101.86
CA TRP A 736 -9.92 39.16 -100.61
C TRP A 736 -11.30 39.73 -100.27
N GLN A 737 -11.78 39.44 -99.05
CA GLN A 737 -13.03 39.96 -98.48
C GLN A 737 -12.92 40.03 -96.96
N VAL A 738 -13.80 40.81 -96.33
CA VAL A 738 -13.94 40.82 -94.87
C VAL A 738 -14.63 39.53 -94.42
N ARG A 739 -14.11 38.87 -93.39
CA ARG A 739 -14.69 37.62 -92.83
C ARG A 739 -15.39 37.89 -91.51
N GLY A 740 -16.41 37.09 -91.19
CA GLY A 740 -17.13 37.18 -89.92
C GLY A 740 -18.09 38.36 -89.79
N LEU A 741 -18.49 38.99 -90.90
CA LEU A 741 -19.62 39.93 -90.91
C LEU A 741 -20.93 39.16 -90.73
N GLY A 742 -21.31 38.98 -89.47
CA GLY A 742 -22.53 38.29 -89.06
C GLY A 742 -23.82 39.05 -89.39
N SER A 743 -24.90 38.68 -88.69
CA SER A 743 -26.19 39.37 -88.80
C SER A 743 -26.06 40.85 -88.49
N ASP A 744 -25.22 41.25 -87.54
CA ASP A 744 -25.30 42.55 -86.86
C ASP A 744 -24.90 43.76 -87.73
N PHE A 745 -24.36 43.49 -88.93
CA PHE A 745 -23.92 44.51 -89.89
C PHE A 745 -24.73 44.50 -91.19
N THR A 746 -24.94 45.71 -91.74
CA THR A 746 -25.75 45.98 -92.94
C THR A 746 -24.98 45.83 -94.26
N GLU A 747 -25.72 45.61 -95.37
CA GLU A 747 -25.19 45.57 -96.75
C GLU A 747 -24.61 46.91 -97.24
N ALA A 748 -24.87 48.02 -96.52
CA ALA A 748 -24.30 49.32 -96.84
C ALA A 748 -22.81 49.43 -96.46
N SER A 749 -22.31 48.48 -95.64
CA SER A 749 -20.90 48.37 -95.30
C SER A 749 -20.02 48.22 -96.54
N LYS A 750 -18.91 48.96 -96.61
CA LYS A 750 -18.05 49.01 -97.80
C LYS A 750 -16.58 48.98 -97.43
N VAL A 751 -15.76 48.48 -98.36
CA VAL A 751 -14.31 48.51 -98.25
C VAL A 751 -13.71 49.19 -99.47
N SER A 752 -12.86 50.18 -99.22
CA SER A 752 -12.09 50.89 -100.22
C SER A 752 -10.64 50.41 -100.18
N ILE A 753 -10.04 50.07 -101.32
CA ILE A 753 -8.70 49.47 -101.46
C ILE A 753 -7.80 50.40 -102.30
N PHE A 754 -6.57 50.61 -101.83
CA PHE A 754 -5.64 51.63 -102.32
C PHE A 754 -4.24 51.04 -102.61
N ASP A 755 -3.52 51.64 -103.56
CA ASP A 755 -2.08 51.35 -103.77
C ASP A 755 -1.16 52.05 -102.74
N ARG A 756 0.14 51.77 -102.82
CA ARG A 756 1.18 52.34 -101.92
C ARG A 756 1.33 53.86 -101.98
N TYR A 757 0.75 54.52 -102.98
CA TYR A 757 0.77 55.98 -103.13
C TYR A 757 -0.57 56.62 -102.73
N GLY A 758 -1.52 55.82 -102.23
CA GLY A 758 -2.84 56.28 -101.79
C GLY A 758 -3.88 56.39 -102.92
N LYS A 759 -3.60 55.85 -104.11
CA LYS A 759 -4.58 55.86 -105.21
C LYS A 759 -5.63 54.79 -104.98
N LEU A 760 -6.92 55.18 -105.01
CA LEU A 760 -8.04 54.25 -104.92
C LEU A 760 -8.07 53.32 -106.14
N LEU A 761 -8.05 52.01 -105.88
CA LEU A 761 -8.09 50.95 -106.89
C LEU A 761 -9.48 50.34 -106.99
N LYS A 762 -10.10 50.01 -105.85
CA LYS A 762 -11.38 49.31 -105.84
C LYS A 762 -12.21 49.72 -104.64
N GLN A 763 -13.53 49.76 -104.80
CA GLN A 763 -14.47 49.79 -103.69
C GLN A 763 -15.41 48.58 -103.83
N ILE A 764 -15.57 47.81 -102.75
CA ILE A 764 -16.43 46.62 -102.69
C ILE A 764 -17.43 46.77 -101.54
N ARG A 765 -18.58 46.10 -101.64
CA ARG A 765 -19.49 45.92 -100.49
C ARG A 765 -18.88 44.88 -99.56
N ALA A 766 -18.75 45.20 -98.28
CA ALA A 766 -17.97 44.40 -97.33
C ALA A 766 -18.55 43.00 -97.12
N LYS A 767 -19.88 42.84 -97.24
CA LYS A 767 -20.60 41.58 -96.95
C LYS A 767 -20.80 40.67 -98.16
N SER A 768 -20.91 41.26 -99.36
CA SER A 768 -21.40 40.56 -100.56
C SER A 768 -20.44 40.57 -101.75
N ASN A 769 -19.33 41.31 -101.68
CA ASN A 769 -18.39 41.42 -102.78
C ASN A 769 -16.97 41.04 -102.34
N VAL A 770 -16.22 40.48 -103.29
CA VAL A 770 -14.81 40.09 -103.13
C VAL A 770 -13.91 40.87 -104.09
N TRP A 771 -12.60 40.85 -103.83
CA TRP A 771 -11.60 41.41 -104.74
C TRP A 771 -10.58 40.35 -105.18
N ASP A 772 -10.37 40.22 -106.48
CA ASP A 772 -9.49 39.23 -107.14
C ASP A 772 -8.09 39.78 -107.46
N GLY A 773 -7.79 41.02 -107.05
CA GLY A 773 -6.49 41.64 -107.32
C GLY A 773 -6.34 42.24 -108.72
N THR A 774 -7.44 42.46 -109.44
CA THR A 774 -7.42 43.16 -110.74
C THR A 774 -7.84 44.63 -110.61
N PHE A 775 -7.31 45.49 -111.48
CA PHE A 775 -7.75 46.88 -111.66
C PHE A 775 -7.96 47.18 -113.14
N ARG A 776 -9.22 47.50 -113.51
CA ARG A 776 -9.63 47.78 -114.90
C ARG A 776 -9.30 46.65 -115.89
N GLY A 777 -9.39 45.40 -115.44
CA GLY A 777 -9.11 44.22 -116.24
C GLY A 777 -7.63 43.81 -116.26
N GLU A 778 -6.73 44.65 -115.74
CA GLU A 778 -5.31 44.34 -115.64
C GLU A 778 -4.95 43.75 -114.27
N ILE A 779 -4.03 42.80 -114.33
CA ILE A 779 -3.45 42.08 -113.19
C ILE A 779 -2.51 43.04 -112.43
N LEU A 780 -2.82 43.35 -111.16
CA LEU A 780 -1.98 44.24 -110.35
C LEU A 780 -0.72 43.53 -109.83
N PRO A 781 0.40 44.23 -109.59
CA PRO A 781 1.64 43.59 -109.14
C PRO A 781 1.53 42.97 -107.74
N GLU A 782 2.41 42.02 -107.45
CA GLU A 782 2.62 41.54 -106.08
C GLU A 782 3.16 42.68 -105.21
N SER A 783 2.36 43.12 -104.25
CA SER A 783 2.64 44.28 -103.41
C SER A 783 1.72 44.27 -102.19
N ASP A 784 2.03 45.11 -101.22
CA ASP A 784 1.09 45.52 -100.19
C ASP A 784 0.07 46.52 -100.76
N TYR A 785 -1.17 46.36 -100.31
CA TYR A 785 -2.33 47.19 -100.60
C TYR A 785 -2.98 47.63 -99.29
N TRP A 786 -3.51 48.85 -99.23
CA TRP A 786 -4.15 49.39 -98.04
C TRP A 786 -5.66 49.36 -98.20
N PHE A 787 -6.39 49.13 -97.11
CA PHE A 787 -7.85 49.23 -97.11
C PHE A 787 -8.37 50.16 -96.04
N ILE A 788 -9.54 50.73 -96.32
CA ILE A 788 -10.40 51.39 -95.35
C ILE A 788 -11.75 50.68 -95.44
N ALA A 789 -12.13 49.97 -94.38
CA ALA A 789 -13.42 49.32 -94.23
C ALA A 789 -14.33 50.18 -93.35
N GLU A 790 -15.44 50.64 -93.91
CA GLU A 790 -16.50 51.37 -93.20
C GLU A 790 -17.66 50.39 -93.00
N LEU A 791 -17.74 49.80 -91.81
CA LEU A 791 -18.75 48.80 -91.42
C LEU A 791 -19.90 49.49 -90.69
N ILE A 792 -21.12 49.22 -91.12
CA ILE A 792 -22.33 49.90 -90.64
C ILE A 792 -23.21 48.87 -89.94
N ASP A 793 -23.39 49.02 -88.63
CA ASP A 793 -24.31 48.16 -87.86
C ASP A 793 -25.78 48.49 -88.17
N PHE A 794 -26.71 47.65 -87.72
CA PHE A 794 -28.16 47.89 -87.93
C PHE A 794 -28.70 49.15 -87.23
N ASN A 795 -27.97 49.70 -86.26
CA ASN A 795 -28.32 50.95 -85.59
C ASN A 795 -27.80 52.18 -86.36
N GLY A 796 -27.09 51.97 -87.46
CA GLY A 796 -26.52 53.03 -88.31
C GLY A 796 -25.18 53.56 -87.83
N MET A 797 -24.56 52.96 -86.80
CA MET A 797 -23.22 53.34 -86.35
C MET A 797 -22.18 52.86 -87.36
N VAL A 798 -21.28 53.76 -87.74
CA VAL A 798 -20.21 53.47 -88.71
C VAL A 798 -18.89 53.27 -87.96
N THR A 799 -18.37 52.05 -88.01
CA THR A 799 -17.05 51.71 -87.47
C THR A 799 -16.05 51.63 -88.62
N THR A 800 -14.96 52.39 -88.53
CA THR A 800 -13.93 52.44 -89.57
C THR A 800 -12.70 51.67 -89.17
N TYR A 801 -12.33 50.66 -89.95
CA TYR A 801 -11.07 49.93 -89.82
C TYR A 801 -10.14 50.32 -90.96
N LYS A 802 -8.84 50.43 -90.65
CA LYS A 802 -7.79 50.68 -91.64
C LYS A 802 -6.69 49.66 -91.47
N GLY A 803 -6.16 49.16 -92.57
CA GLY A 803 -5.07 48.20 -92.53
C GLY A 803 -4.42 48.04 -93.90
N HIS A 804 -3.53 47.06 -94.01
CA HIS A 804 -2.98 46.63 -95.28
C HIS A 804 -2.99 45.11 -95.37
N PHE A 805 -2.91 44.61 -96.59
CA PHE A 805 -2.77 43.21 -96.88
C PHE A 805 -1.88 43.03 -98.12
N THR A 806 -1.24 41.88 -98.22
CA THR A 806 -0.36 41.56 -99.32
C THR A 806 -1.11 40.79 -100.41
N LEU A 807 -1.02 41.24 -101.66
CA LEU A 807 -1.34 40.41 -102.82
C LEU A 807 -0.07 39.66 -103.20
N LYS A 808 -0.12 38.33 -103.16
CA LYS A 808 0.99 37.44 -103.53
C LYS A 808 0.58 36.60 -104.73
N ARG A 809 1.48 36.29 -105.68
CA ARG A 809 1.17 35.37 -106.79
C ARG A 809 2.17 34.23 -106.88
#